data_AF-A0A8J7H2V3-F1
#
_entry.id   AF-A0A8J7H2V3-F1
#
_cell.length_a   1.000
_cell.length_b   1.000
_cell.length_c   1.000
_cell.angle_alpha   90.00
_cell.angle_beta   90.00
_cell.angle_gamma   90.00
#
_symmetry.space_group_name_H-M   'P 1'
#
loop_
_entity.id
_entity.type
_entity.pdbx_description
1 polymer ?
#
loop_
_entity_poly.entity_id
_entity_poly.type
_entity_poly.pdbx_seq_one_letter_code
_entity_poly.pdbx_strand_id
1 'polypeptide(L)'
;MLRILFSRKKKRILLRFGIYIFSLSVSALHATEFNINVLDVDERQEIDLSHFSDPDYVTPGEYLLSIRINAREIQQTKVQFLPSGPNNNKPTACITPEIANKLALTKEASRMIVLWNNNECADLTPISGVKISNRIGMGDLDITIPQAWLRYSDTTWTPPEQWDEGINGVLLDYNLVGTARRNTNNMGSDRYLSSYGTAGFNLGAWRYRADYRYFRQQSRTTERDQFSWDQFYAYRPLPMMSADLRLGEMFSGSNLFDSYRFTGIALENNENMLPPAMRGYAPEIRGVARSNARVTVTQNGRVIHETTVPAGPFAIQSLRSGISGTLNVEVTEEDGSVSRFQTEAANLPYLTRPGHVQYKLSAGRPSNNDHHFEGPAFSSAEASWGLSSSWSVYGGTLLSDSYQSWAAGVGKNLYLLGALTADVTQSRATLEQAPSRLMGHSFSLNWSKFFDSIESQVSFAGYRFSERTFMSMPQFLSALNYDNALYSEKERYSITVSKNFSAENNKSLLSSMSTYLTYTHSTFWNASEQDRYGVSLNKYFDVGDIKGISANLSAYKTTYNQRTDDSIYLSLSIPLRNKERVSYSAGSFNSDVNQTLTYTNNRASDSNWNLSTRYNDQENTYLSGNYNYLASTTDASVSAAWQQNRYTFLSGSLRGGVTATQHGVAAHPKGNNGGTRIMVDTDGQPDVPFAQSRVTTNRAGLAVIANTSSYYDVSTRIDVQKLPKNIEATTNVVQGTLTEGAIGYRKFTVVSGAKILASIMLENGKSPPFASRIKSSKGRDVAMVSDQGQAYITGVSENEILSVFWEGKAQCQVTLPATLSYLDQLLLPCK
;
A
#
# COMPACT_ATOMS: atom_id res chain seq x y z
N MET A 1 7.29 -30.17 60.23
CA MET A 1 7.93 -30.95 61.31
C MET A 1 9.10 -30.10 61.82
N LEU A 2 9.05 -29.71 63.11
CA LEU A 2 10.04 -29.00 63.96
C LEU A 2 10.58 -27.63 63.49
N ARG A 3 10.22 -26.49 64.13
CA ARG A 3 10.59 -25.90 65.46
C ARG A 3 11.98 -25.22 65.41
N ILE A 4 12.22 -23.99 65.89
CA ILE A 4 12.10 -23.38 67.25
C ILE A 4 12.16 -21.81 67.06
N LEU A 5 11.21 -20.97 67.51
CA LEU A 5 10.86 -20.43 68.85
C LEU A 5 11.79 -19.31 69.41
N PHE A 6 11.23 -18.11 69.66
CA PHE A 6 11.35 -17.21 70.85
C PHE A 6 10.75 -15.83 70.47
N SER A 7 9.51 -15.46 70.83
CA SER A 7 9.01 -14.96 72.13
C SER A 7 9.78 -13.77 72.72
N ARG A 8 9.24 -12.54 72.63
CA ARG A 8 8.70 -11.78 73.79
C ARG A 8 8.28 -10.33 73.46
N LYS A 9 7.14 -9.99 74.05
CA LYS A 9 6.72 -8.69 74.62
C LYS A 9 6.17 -7.58 73.69
N LYS A 10 4.82 -7.57 73.66
CA LYS A 10 3.96 -6.38 73.70
C LYS A 10 4.51 -5.31 74.66
N LYS A 11 4.76 -4.11 74.14
CA LYS A 11 4.49 -2.76 74.72
C LYS A 11 5.30 -1.72 73.92
N ARG A 12 4.82 -1.34 72.74
CA ARG A 12 5.23 -0.11 72.00
C ARG A 12 4.36 0.16 70.75
N ILE A 13 3.10 -0.27 70.75
CA ILE A 13 2.13 -0.06 69.66
C ILE A 13 1.06 0.89 70.17
N LEU A 14 1.43 2.15 70.36
CA LEU A 14 0.49 3.27 70.56
C LEU A 14 1.18 4.63 70.38
N LEU A 15 2.52 4.68 70.32
CA LEU A 15 3.27 5.90 69.98
C LEU A 15 3.83 5.93 68.54
N ARG A 16 3.59 4.89 67.73
CA ARG A 16 4.01 4.83 66.31
C ARG A 16 2.89 5.09 65.30
N PHE A 17 1.64 5.23 65.75
CA PHE A 17 0.51 5.61 64.88
C PHE A 17 0.28 7.13 64.79
N GLY A 18 0.96 7.93 65.63
CA GLY A 18 0.88 9.40 65.59
C GLY A 18 1.88 10.09 64.64
N ILE A 19 2.82 9.36 64.05
CA ILE A 19 3.84 9.92 63.13
C ILE A 19 3.58 9.53 61.66
N TYR A 20 2.68 8.57 61.40
CA TYR A 20 2.29 8.18 60.04
C TYR A 20 1.13 8.99 59.45
N ILE A 21 0.51 9.88 60.24
CA ILE A 21 -0.60 10.76 59.78
C ILE A 21 -0.09 12.14 59.33
N PHE A 22 1.19 12.47 59.53
CA PHE A 22 1.76 13.77 59.11
C PHE A 22 2.59 13.72 57.82
N SER A 23 2.67 12.57 57.14
CA SER A 23 3.49 12.39 55.93
C SER A 23 2.66 12.25 54.65
N LEU A 24 1.39 12.65 54.66
CA LEU A 24 0.57 12.73 53.46
C LEU A 24 0.03 14.14 53.25
N SER A 25 0.29 14.65 52.04
CA SER A 25 -0.36 15.80 51.39
C SER A 25 -0.03 17.20 51.93
N VAL A 26 1.25 17.55 51.93
CA VAL A 26 1.61 18.86 51.34
C VAL A 26 1.89 18.59 49.88
N SER A 27 0.89 18.84 49.03
CA SER A 27 1.15 19.06 47.61
C SER A 27 1.96 20.35 47.53
N ALA A 28 3.29 20.24 47.59
CA ALA A 28 4.14 21.34 47.20
C ALA A 28 3.85 21.59 45.72
N LEU A 29 3.04 22.61 45.45
CA LEU A 29 3.04 23.30 44.18
C LEU A 29 4.47 23.79 44.01
N HIS A 30 5.30 23.03 43.30
CA HIS A 30 6.62 23.51 42.90
C HIS A 30 6.37 24.57 41.83
N ALA A 31 6.32 25.84 42.25
CA ALA A 31 6.56 26.93 41.34
C ALA A 31 8.03 26.82 40.91
N THR A 32 8.25 26.53 39.63
CA THR A 32 9.59 26.48 39.05
C THR A 32 10.08 27.91 38.85
N GLU A 33 10.92 28.39 39.76
CA GLU A 33 11.48 29.74 39.69
C GLU A 33 12.78 29.71 38.87
N PHE A 34 12.79 30.41 37.73
CA PHE A 34 13.99 30.51 36.89
C PHE A 34 15.00 31.44 37.54
N ASN A 35 16.26 31.00 37.66
CA ASN A 35 17.32 31.83 38.21
C ASN A 35 17.73 32.90 37.18
N ILE A 36 17.12 34.09 37.29
CA ILE A 36 17.42 35.27 36.47
C ILE A 36 18.87 35.76 36.59
N ASN A 37 19.64 35.30 37.58
CA ASN A 37 21.06 35.65 37.71
C ASN A 37 21.95 34.95 36.67
N VAL A 38 21.43 33.95 35.96
CA VAL A 38 22.09 33.28 34.83
C VAL A 38 21.92 34.06 33.51
N LEU A 39 20.98 35.02 33.47
CA LEU A 39 20.80 35.95 32.35
C LEU A 39 21.71 37.18 32.52
N ASP A 40 22.10 37.74 31.37
CA ASP A 40 23.03 38.88 31.29
C ASP A 40 22.52 40.08 32.09
N VAL A 41 23.45 40.85 32.68
CA VAL A 41 23.14 41.83 33.73
C VAL A 41 22.27 42.99 33.22
N ASP A 42 22.34 43.26 31.91
CA ASP A 42 21.62 44.34 31.24
C ASP A 42 20.14 44.02 30.92
N GLU A 43 19.68 42.76 31.00
CA GLU A 43 18.31 42.34 30.61
C GLU A 43 17.40 41.97 31.81
N ARG A 44 17.88 42.13 33.05
CA ARG A 44 17.23 41.60 34.26
C ARG A 44 15.95 42.30 34.70
N GLN A 45 15.69 43.53 34.23
CA GLN A 45 14.53 44.33 34.67
C GLN A 45 13.36 44.35 33.66
N GLU A 46 13.51 43.75 32.48
CA GLU A 46 12.53 43.85 31.39
C GLU A 46 11.75 42.56 31.08
N ILE A 47 12.05 41.44 31.76
CA ILE A 47 11.52 40.12 31.40
C ILE A 47 10.70 39.51 32.57
N ASP A 48 9.38 39.46 32.41
CA ASP A 48 8.49 38.71 33.31
C ASP A 48 8.49 37.22 32.94
N LEU A 49 9.25 36.42 33.69
CA LEU A 49 9.34 34.96 33.52
C LEU A 49 8.30 34.17 34.34
N SER A 50 7.41 34.84 35.08
CA SER A 50 6.41 34.18 35.92
C SER A 50 5.47 33.29 35.09
N HIS A 51 5.20 33.68 33.85
CA HIS A 51 4.44 32.91 32.87
C HIS A 51 5.10 31.59 32.45
N PHE A 52 6.42 31.46 32.54
CA PHE A 52 7.14 30.22 32.20
C PHE A 52 7.34 29.29 33.38
N SER A 53 6.94 29.70 34.59
CA SER A 53 7.07 28.90 35.82
C SER A 53 6.10 27.72 35.89
N ASP A 54 4.99 27.75 35.14
CA ASP A 54 4.10 26.59 34.91
C ASP A 54 4.53 25.89 33.61
N PRO A 55 4.95 24.62 33.66
CA PRO A 55 5.41 23.88 32.49
C PRO A 55 4.35 23.69 31.40
N ASP A 56 3.05 23.85 31.72
CA ASP A 56 1.95 23.73 30.77
C ASP A 56 1.38 25.10 30.32
N TYR A 57 1.95 26.22 30.77
CA TYR A 57 1.47 27.56 30.40
C TYR A 57 1.85 27.93 28.97
N VAL A 58 0.87 28.51 28.27
CA VAL A 58 0.94 28.90 26.87
C VAL A 58 0.32 30.28 26.74
N THR A 59 0.94 31.23 26.04
CA THR A 59 0.27 32.51 25.78
C THR A 59 -1.02 32.30 24.96
N PRO A 60 -2.16 32.92 25.32
CA PRO A 60 -3.39 32.78 24.54
C PRO A 60 -3.20 33.18 23.08
N GLY A 61 -3.69 32.35 22.16
CA GLY A 61 -3.47 32.55 20.73
C GLY A 61 -3.72 31.29 19.91
N GLU A 62 -3.53 31.39 18.59
CA GLU A 62 -3.54 30.25 17.69
C GLU A 62 -2.12 29.75 17.42
N TYR A 63 -1.92 28.45 17.56
CA TYR A 63 -0.65 27.80 17.27
C TYR A 63 -0.87 26.65 16.30
N LEU A 64 -0.04 26.55 15.26
CA LEU A 64 -0.01 25.38 14.40
C LEU A 64 0.71 24.26 15.15
N LEU A 65 -0.04 23.25 15.61
CA LEU A 65 0.50 22.14 16.41
C LEU A 65 0.18 20.79 15.77
N SER A 66 1.13 19.87 15.85
CA SER A 66 0.93 18.46 15.59
C SER A 66 0.27 17.81 16.82
N ILE A 67 -0.97 17.34 16.63
CA ILE A 67 -1.73 16.67 17.69
C ILE A 67 -1.25 15.22 17.78
N ARG A 68 -0.81 14.83 18.97
CA ARG A 68 -0.33 13.48 19.28
C ARG A 68 -1.22 12.82 20.32
N ILE A 69 -1.59 11.56 20.09
CA ILE A 69 -2.29 10.73 21.08
C ILE A 69 -1.41 9.55 21.42
N ASN A 70 -1.09 9.37 22.71
CA ASN A 70 -0.23 8.27 23.17
C ASN A 70 1.05 8.15 22.32
N ALA A 71 1.73 9.29 22.11
CA ALA A 71 2.92 9.47 21.29
C ALA A 71 2.75 9.32 19.76
N ARG A 72 1.55 9.04 19.24
CA ARG A 72 1.26 8.95 17.81
C ARG A 72 0.72 10.25 17.25
N GLU A 73 1.32 10.78 16.20
CA GLU A 73 0.81 11.94 15.47
C GLU A 73 -0.43 11.59 14.63
N ILE A 74 -1.47 12.42 14.69
CA ILE A 74 -2.73 12.21 13.95
C ILE A 74 -2.87 13.22 12.83
N GLN A 75 -2.71 14.49 13.17
CA GLN A 75 -2.84 15.61 12.24
C GLN A 75 -2.12 16.83 12.78
N GLN A 76 -1.67 17.69 11.88
CA GLN A 76 -1.22 19.04 12.21
C GLN A 76 -2.36 20.02 11.93
N THR A 77 -2.72 20.83 12.93
CA THR A 77 -3.81 21.82 12.78
C THR A 77 -3.56 23.03 13.66
N LYS A 78 -4.27 24.12 13.39
CA LYS A 78 -4.28 25.29 14.28
C LYS A 78 -5.10 24.96 15.52
N VAL A 79 -4.47 25.07 16.69
CA VAL A 79 -5.09 24.89 17.99
C VAL A 79 -5.17 26.25 18.67
N GLN A 80 -6.38 26.64 19.07
CA GLN A 80 -6.62 27.86 19.80
C GLN A 80 -6.46 27.61 21.30
N PHE A 81 -5.65 28.43 21.96
CA PHE A 81 -5.50 28.44 23.41
C PHE A 81 -6.35 29.56 23.99
N LEU A 82 -7.36 29.17 24.77
CA LEU A 82 -8.34 30.08 25.35
C LEU A 82 -8.17 30.16 26.87
N PRO A 83 -8.33 31.35 27.48
CA PRO A 83 -8.33 31.48 28.93
C PRO A 83 -9.45 30.64 29.56
N SER A 84 -9.11 29.83 30.57
CA SER A 84 -10.06 28.98 31.30
C SER A 84 -9.79 29.00 32.82
N GLY A 85 -10.77 28.55 33.61
CA GLY A 85 -10.73 28.49 35.08
C GLY A 85 -11.17 29.77 35.81
N PRO A 86 -11.28 29.73 37.15
CA PRO A 86 -11.60 30.92 37.95
C PRO A 86 -10.47 31.96 37.79
N ASN A 87 -10.83 33.16 37.33
CA ASN A 87 -9.97 34.29 36.96
C ASN A 87 -9.27 34.24 35.57
N ASN A 88 -9.61 33.33 34.65
CA ASN A 88 -9.01 33.28 33.30
C ASN A 88 -7.47 33.09 33.26
N ASN A 89 -6.86 32.64 34.35
CA ASN A 89 -5.39 32.60 34.46
C ASN A 89 -4.75 31.34 33.85
N LYS A 90 -5.53 30.31 33.44
CA LYS A 90 -4.95 29.10 32.82
C LYS A 90 -5.42 28.94 31.37
N PRO A 91 -4.55 29.20 30.38
CA PRO A 91 -4.84 28.97 28.98
C PRO A 91 -4.96 27.47 28.70
N THR A 92 -6.08 27.05 28.14
CA THR A 92 -6.39 25.65 27.83
C THR A 92 -6.53 25.47 26.32
N ALA A 93 -5.97 24.40 25.78
CA ALA A 93 -6.15 24.04 24.38
C ALA A 93 -7.64 23.75 24.09
N CYS A 94 -8.23 24.48 23.15
CA CYS A 94 -9.57 24.19 22.66
C CYS A 94 -9.54 22.95 21.78
N ILE A 95 -9.91 21.80 22.36
CA ILE A 95 -10.06 20.55 21.61
C ILE A 95 -11.44 20.60 20.96
N THR A 96 -11.52 20.82 19.66
CA THR A 96 -12.81 20.85 18.97
C THR A 96 -13.52 19.48 19.05
N PRO A 97 -14.85 19.42 18.96
CA PRO A 97 -15.59 18.15 18.86
C PRO A 97 -15.06 17.23 17.75
N GLU A 98 -14.54 17.80 16.66
CA GLU A 98 -13.91 17.04 15.59
C GLU A 98 -12.64 16.32 16.07
N ILE A 99 -11.75 17.02 16.78
CA ILE A 99 -10.53 16.43 17.35
C ILE A 99 -10.91 15.40 18.43
N ALA A 100 -11.90 15.71 19.26
CA ALA A 100 -12.38 14.81 20.31
C ALA A 100 -12.92 13.48 19.73
N ASN A 101 -13.57 13.51 18.57
CA ASN A 101 -14.02 12.30 17.88
C ASN A 101 -12.85 11.45 17.35
N LYS A 102 -11.74 12.07 16.95
CA LYS A 102 -10.51 11.36 16.51
C LYS A 102 -9.78 10.64 17.64
N LEU A 103 -10.14 10.89 18.90
CA LEU A 103 -9.58 10.16 20.06
C LEU A 103 -10.03 8.69 20.13
N ALA A 104 -11.06 8.30 19.37
CA ALA A 104 -11.60 6.93 19.34
C ALA A 104 -11.96 6.37 20.74
N LEU A 105 -12.57 7.22 21.57
CA LEU A 105 -12.98 6.89 22.94
C LEU A 105 -14.14 5.89 22.98
N THR A 106 -14.19 5.10 24.05
CA THR A 106 -15.34 4.25 24.40
C THR A 106 -16.60 5.09 24.60
N LYS A 107 -17.79 4.47 24.48
CA LYS A 107 -19.08 5.17 24.66
C LYS A 107 -19.22 5.73 26.08
N GLU A 108 -18.61 5.05 27.04
CA GLU A 108 -18.58 5.43 28.44
C GLU A 108 -17.72 6.69 28.63
N ALA A 109 -16.51 6.71 28.07
CA ALA A 109 -15.61 7.87 28.14
C ALA A 109 -16.15 9.07 27.35
N SER A 110 -16.76 8.87 26.18
CA SER A 110 -17.29 9.97 25.37
C SER A 110 -18.46 10.70 26.04
N ARG A 111 -19.24 10.02 26.89
CA ARG A 111 -20.31 10.65 27.70
C ARG A 111 -19.78 11.51 28.85
N MET A 112 -18.52 11.34 29.25
CA MET A 112 -17.90 12.16 30.30
C MET A 112 -17.38 13.50 29.76
N ILE A 113 -17.30 13.66 28.43
CA ILE A 113 -16.84 14.91 27.80
C ILE A 113 -17.87 16.00 28.02
N VAL A 114 -17.41 17.13 28.56
CA VAL A 114 -18.23 18.35 28.73
C VAL A 114 -17.81 19.37 27.69
N LEU A 115 -18.77 19.97 27.00
CA LEU A 115 -18.50 21.05 26.07
C LEU A 115 -18.54 22.41 26.78
N TRP A 116 -17.58 23.28 26.47
CA TRP A 116 -17.47 24.64 26.98
C TRP A 116 -17.22 25.62 25.82
N ASN A 117 -17.19 26.93 26.12
CA ASN A 117 -17.05 28.01 25.13
C ASN A 117 -18.06 27.86 23.96
N ASN A 118 -19.35 28.02 24.24
CA ASN A 118 -20.43 27.90 23.24
C ASN A 118 -20.47 26.57 22.47
N ASN A 119 -20.09 25.47 23.12
CA ASN A 119 -20.02 24.13 22.55
C ASN A 119 -18.91 23.90 21.50
N GLU A 120 -17.91 24.78 21.44
CA GLU A 120 -16.82 24.68 20.47
C GLU A 120 -15.59 23.92 21.02
N CYS A 121 -15.46 23.81 22.34
CA CYS A 121 -14.32 23.15 22.97
C CYS A 121 -14.78 21.99 23.88
N ALA A 122 -14.16 20.82 23.71
CA ALA A 122 -14.37 19.62 24.48
C ALA A 122 -13.37 19.54 25.65
N ASP A 123 -13.89 19.37 26.85
CA ASP A 123 -13.11 19.12 28.06
C ASP A 123 -12.95 17.61 28.28
N LEU A 124 -11.70 17.15 28.24
CA LEU A 124 -11.32 15.74 28.46
C LEU A 124 -10.91 15.46 29.91
N THR A 125 -10.78 16.49 30.75
CA THR A 125 -10.33 16.35 32.14
C THR A 125 -11.25 15.49 33.03
N PRO A 126 -12.58 15.35 32.76
CA PRO A 126 -13.42 14.42 33.52
C PRO A 126 -13.04 12.94 33.32
N ILE A 127 -12.31 12.61 32.25
CA ILE A 127 -11.86 11.24 31.98
C ILE A 127 -10.63 10.95 32.84
N SER A 128 -10.79 10.05 33.82
CA SER A 128 -9.73 9.71 34.77
C SER A 128 -8.46 9.22 34.07
N GLY A 129 -7.34 9.90 34.36
CA GLY A 129 -6.01 9.53 33.88
C GLY A 129 -5.61 10.15 32.54
N VAL A 130 -6.48 10.96 31.92
CA VAL A 130 -6.10 11.76 30.74
C VAL A 130 -5.14 12.86 31.14
N LYS A 131 -4.09 13.07 30.34
CA LYS A 131 -3.15 14.19 30.47
C LYS A 131 -2.99 14.90 29.14
N ILE A 132 -3.10 16.22 29.15
CA ILE A 132 -2.84 17.08 28.00
C ILE A 132 -1.56 17.85 28.31
N SER A 133 -0.51 17.67 27.51
CA SER A 133 0.76 18.34 27.67
C SER A 133 1.03 19.24 26.47
N ASN A 134 1.24 20.52 26.75
CA ASN A 134 1.45 21.54 25.74
C ASN A 134 2.95 21.69 25.47
N ARG A 135 3.42 21.26 24.29
CA ARG A 135 4.84 21.35 23.91
C ARG A 135 4.99 22.27 22.71
N ILE A 136 4.61 23.53 22.87
CA ILE A 136 4.64 24.52 21.77
C ILE A 136 6.04 24.74 21.23
N GLY A 137 7.08 24.69 22.08
CA GLY A 137 8.47 24.75 21.63
C GLY A 137 8.88 23.60 20.69
N MET A 138 8.17 22.47 20.75
CA MET A 138 8.33 21.33 19.83
C MET A 138 7.28 21.34 18.70
N GLY A 139 6.32 22.26 18.74
CA GLY A 139 5.18 22.28 17.82
C GLY A 139 4.14 21.19 18.07
N ASP A 140 4.08 20.61 19.27
CA ASP A 140 3.25 19.44 19.58
C ASP A 140 2.19 19.74 20.66
N LEU A 141 1.01 19.13 20.51
CA LEU A 141 0.01 18.96 21.57
C LEU A 141 -0.11 17.46 21.88
N ASP A 142 0.38 17.01 23.04
CA ASP A 142 0.39 15.59 23.40
C ASP A 142 -0.76 15.25 24.35
N ILE A 143 -1.60 14.31 23.94
CA ILE A 143 -2.78 13.84 24.68
C ILE A 143 -2.54 12.38 25.05
N THR A 144 -2.28 12.12 26.33
CA THR A 144 -2.13 10.76 26.86
C THR A 144 -3.47 10.29 27.41
N ILE A 145 -3.97 9.17 26.89
CA ILE A 145 -5.25 8.57 27.28
C ILE A 145 -5.00 7.12 27.73
N PRO A 146 -5.45 6.72 28.93
CA PRO A 146 -5.38 5.33 29.36
C PRO A 146 -6.08 4.39 28.38
N GLN A 147 -5.43 3.27 28.04
CA GLN A 147 -5.95 2.31 27.06
C GLN A 147 -7.37 1.80 27.35
N ALA A 148 -7.76 1.76 28.64
CA ALA A 148 -9.10 1.32 29.06
C ALA A 148 -10.23 2.22 28.53
N TRP A 149 -9.92 3.48 28.20
CA TRP A 149 -10.88 4.43 27.66
C TRP A 149 -10.90 4.48 26.14
N LEU A 150 -9.98 3.80 25.46
CA LEU A 150 -9.89 3.73 24.01
C LEU A 150 -10.66 2.51 23.48
N ARG A 151 -11.36 2.67 22.36
CA ARG A 151 -12.02 1.55 21.65
C ARG A 151 -11.02 0.59 21.02
N TYR A 152 -9.84 1.11 20.67
CA TYR A 152 -8.79 0.40 19.95
C TYR A 152 -7.45 0.74 20.58
N SER A 153 -6.58 -0.26 20.76
CA SER A 153 -5.28 -0.10 21.45
C SER A 153 -4.10 -0.71 20.69
N ASP A 154 -4.30 -1.15 19.43
CA ASP A 154 -3.24 -1.73 18.62
C ASP A 154 -2.25 -0.63 18.19
N THR A 155 -0.97 -0.82 18.48
CA THR A 155 0.09 0.16 18.20
C THR A 155 0.46 0.24 16.72
N THR A 156 0.06 -0.75 15.91
CA THR A 156 0.40 -0.88 14.49
C THR A 156 -0.77 -0.55 13.56
N TRP A 157 -1.91 -0.12 14.10
CA TRP A 157 -3.13 0.12 13.34
C TRP A 157 -3.80 1.45 13.73
N THR A 158 -4.51 2.04 12.77
CA THR A 158 -5.18 3.33 12.94
C THR A 158 -6.67 3.14 13.21
N PRO A 159 -7.22 3.72 14.29
CA PRO A 159 -8.66 3.75 14.50
C PRO A 159 -9.43 4.33 13.30
N PRO A 160 -10.64 3.81 12.99
CA PRO A 160 -11.48 4.27 11.89
C PRO A 160 -11.76 5.77 11.89
N GLU A 161 -11.88 6.37 13.07
CA GLU A 161 -12.17 7.78 13.26
C GLU A 161 -11.06 8.71 12.77
N GLN A 162 -9.85 8.19 12.59
CA GLN A 162 -8.67 8.94 12.13
C GLN A 162 -8.38 8.76 10.64
N TRP A 163 -9.21 8.00 9.91
CA TRP A 163 -8.99 7.78 8.48
C TRP A 163 -9.45 8.97 7.66
N ASP A 164 -8.59 9.38 6.73
CA ASP A 164 -8.82 10.47 5.79
C ASP A 164 -9.53 9.93 4.53
N GLU A 165 -10.71 10.47 4.25
CA GLU A 165 -11.50 10.19 3.05
C GLU A 165 -10.93 10.87 1.80
N GLY A 166 -9.91 11.71 1.95
CA GLY A 166 -9.29 12.45 0.87
C GLY A 166 -10.19 13.54 0.28
N ILE A 167 -9.68 14.18 -0.77
CA ILE A 167 -10.33 15.29 -1.46
C ILE A 167 -11.00 14.85 -2.75
N ASN A 168 -11.89 15.70 -3.26
CA ASN A 168 -12.50 15.52 -4.57
C ASN A 168 -11.46 15.68 -5.67
N GLY A 169 -11.58 14.85 -6.70
CA GLY A 169 -10.67 14.87 -7.83
C GLY A 169 -11.04 13.85 -8.90
N VAL A 170 -10.41 13.97 -10.05
CA VAL A 170 -10.53 13.06 -11.20
C VAL A 170 -9.20 12.37 -11.41
N LEU A 171 -9.24 11.10 -11.80
CA LEU A 171 -8.06 10.29 -12.06
C LEU A 171 -8.20 9.52 -13.38
N LEU A 172 -7.07 9.29 -14.02
CA LEU A 172 -6.91 8.42 -15.16
C LEU A 172 -5.59 7.66 -15.02
N ASP A 173 -5.67 6.37 -14.78
CA ASP A 173 -4.51 5.47 -14.82
C ASP A 173 -4.49 4.71 -16.14
N TYR A 174 -3.33 4.60 -16.77
CA TYR A 174 -3.18 3.99 -18.08
C TYR A 174 -1.99 3.02 -18.13
N ASN A 175 -2.18 1.94 -18.86
CA ASN A 175 -1.13 1.05 -19.31
C ASN A 175 -1.27 0.90 -20.82
N LEU A 176 -0.22 1.26 -21.56
CA LEU A 176 -0.16 1.18 -23.02
C LEU A 176 0.96 0.20 -23.38
N VAL A 177 0.65 -0.80 -24.20
CA VAL A 177 1.62 -1.78 -24.72
C VAL A 177 1.50 -1.83 -26.24
N GLY A 178 2.62 -1.68 -26.94
CA GLY A 178 2.69 -1.81 -28.39
C GLY A 178 3.75 -2.82 -28.80
N THR A 179 3.45 -3.69 -29.77
CA THR A 179 4.42 -4.61 -30.35
C THR A 179 4.32 -4.60 -31.88
N ALA A 180 5.44 -4.70 -32.56
CA ALA A 180 5.54 -4.81 -34.00
C ALA A 180 6.55 -5.91 -34.34
N ARG A 181 6.12 -6.86 -35.16
CA ARG A 181 6.92 -7.97 -35.65
C ARG A 181 6.98 -7.91 -37.15
N ARG A 182 8.18 -8.05 -37.71
CA ARG A 182 8.40 -8.21 -39.15
C ARG A 182 9.06 -9.56 -39.39
N ASN A 183 8.37 -10.44 -40.13
CA ASN A 183 8.91 -11.74 -40.50
C ASN A 183 9.81 -11.62 -41.74
N THR A 184 10.94 -12.35 -41.76
CA THR A 184 11.90 -12.30 -42.88
C THR A 184 11.43 -13.05 -44.12
N ASN A 185 10.56 -14.07 -43.96
CA ASN A 185 10.18 -14.99 -45.03
C ASN A 185 8.91 -14.56 -45.81
N ASN A 186 8.74 -13.27 -46.11
CA ASN A 186 7.56 -12.74 -46.82
C ASN A 186 6.18 -13.00 -46.16
N MET A 187 6.15 -13.34 -44.86
CA MET A 187 4.90 -13.62 -44.12
C MET A 187 4.18 -12.35 -43.63
N GLY A 188 4.66 -11.15 -43.98
CA GLY A 188 4.06 -9.87 -43.57
C GLY A 188 4.56 -9.35 -42.22
N SER A 189 3.91 -8.29 -41.73
CA SER A 189 4.18 -7.70 -40.41
C SER A 189 2.95 -7.81 -39.52
N ASP A 190 3.17 -8.21 -38.27
CA ASP A 190 2.14 -8.24 -37.24
C ASP A 190 2.32 -7.05 -36.30
N ARG A 191 1.25 -6.33 -36.02
CA ARG A 191 1.22 -5.17 -35.13
C ARG A 191 0.15 -5.38 -34.08
N TYR A 192 0.46 -5.04 -32.85
CA TYR A 192 -0.47 -5.09 -31.73
C TYR A 192 -0.30 -3.81 -30.92
N LEU A 193 -1.41 -3.20 -30.54
CA LEU A 193 -1.47 -2.07 -29.64
C LEU A 193 -2.59 -2.34 -28.64
N SER A 194 -2.30 -2.35 -27.36
CA SER A 194 -3.30 -2.40 -26.29
C SER A 194 -3.16 -1.21 -25.36
N SER A 195 -4.29 -0.68 -24.90
CA SER A 195 -4.35 0.22 -23.76
C SER A 195 -5.43 -0.24 -22.80
N TYR A 196 -5.14 -0.27 -21.51
CA TYR A 196 -6.15 -0.52 -20.50
C TYR A 196 -5.85 0.29 -19.25
N GLY A 197 -6.87 0.57 -18.46
CA GLY A 197 -6.72 1.50 -17.35
C GLY A 197 -8.01 1.73 -16.59
N THR A 198 -7.97 2.69 -15.68
CA THR A 198 -9.12 3.08 -14.87
C THR A 198 -9.26 4.60 -14.93
N ALA A 199 -10.40 5.07 -15.44
CA ALA A 199 -10.86 6.43 -15.25
C ALA A 199 -11.72 6.49 -13.99
N GLY A 200 -11.75 7.63 -13.31
CA GLY A 200 -12.60 7.75 -12.13
C GLY A 200 -12.61 9.14 -11.54
N PHE A 201 -13.50 9.34 -10.57
CA PHE A 201 -13.52 10.54 -9.77
C PHE A 201 -13.96 10.23 -8.34
N ASN A 202 -13.60 11.11 -7.43
CA ASN A 202 -13.93 11.02 -6.01
C ASN A 202 -14.84 12.18 -5.62
N LEU A 203 -15.92 11.88 -4.88
CA LEU A 203 -16.81 12.86 -4.25
C LEU A 203 -17.02 12.48 -2.78
N GLY A 204 -16.33 13.18 -1.87
CA GLY A 204 -16.28 12.84 -0.45
C GLY A 204 -15.74 11.42 -0.28
N ALA A 205 -16.47 10.55 0.43
CA ALA A 205 -16.14 9.14 0.63
C ALA A 205 -16.50 8.22 -0.55
N TRP A 206 -17.21 8.72 -1.57
CA TRP A 206 -17.58 7.93 -2.74
C TRP A 206 -16.47 7.90 -3.79
N ARG A 207 -16.20 6.71 -4.31
CA ARG A 207 -15.22 6.43 -5.37
C ARG A 207 -15.97 5.93 -6.60
N TYR A 208 -15.98 6.70 -7.67
CA TYR A 208 -16.55 6.28 -8.96
C TYR A 208 -15.41 5.84 -9.88
N ARG A 209 -15.55 4.66 -10.48
CA ARG A 209 -14.52 4.04 -11.32
C ARG A 209 -15.14 3.47 -12.60
N ALA A 210 -14.42 3.65 -13.69
CA ALA A 210 -14.72 3.10 -15.00
C ALA A 210 -13.44 2.46 -15.53
N ASP A 211 -13.42 1.13 -15.59
CA ASP A 211 -12.30 0.38 -16.16
C ASP A 211 -12.48 0.31 -17.67
N TYR A 212 -11.42 0.61 -18.43
CA TYR A 212 -11.47 0.62 -19.89
C TYR A 212 -10.41 -0.27 -20.50
N ARG A 213 -10.69 -0.73 -21.71
CA ARG A 213 -9.77 -1.48 -22.54
C ARG A 213 -9.92 -1.09 -24.00
N TYR A 214 -8.78 -0.98 -24.66
CA TYR A 214 -8.63 -0.78 -26.08
C TYR A 214 -7.60 -1.77 -26.59
N PHE A 215 -7.85 -2.42 -27.71
CA PHE A 215 -6.79 -3.12 -28.41
C PHE A 215 -7.02 -3.11 -29.92
N ARG A 216 -5.91 -3.08 -30.65
CA ARG A 216 -5.85 -3.22 -32.09
C ARG A 216 -4.81 -4.27 -32.45
N GLN A 217 -5.23 -5.27 -33.20
CA GLN A 217 -4.38 -6.32 -33.74
C GLN A 217 -4.47 -6.31 -35.25
N GLN A 218 -3.33 -6.20 -35.92
CA GLN A 218 -3.21 -6.20 -37.37
C GLN A 218 -2.18 -7.25 -37.77
N SER A 219 -2.59 -8.22 -38.57
CA SER A 219 -1.73 -9.17 -39.29
C SER A 219 -2.09 -9.12 -40.77
N ARG A 220 -1.42 -9.93 -41.60
CA ARG A 220 -1.72 -10.02 -43.04
C ARG A 220 -3.17 -10.47 -43.32
N THR A 221 -3.77 -11.24 -42.41
CA THR A 221 -5.08 -11.89 -42.61
C THR A 221 -6.14 -11.43 -41.62
N THR A 222 -5.77 -10.68 -40.58
CA THR A 222 -6.67 -10.29 -39.49
C THR A 222 -6.46 -8.83 -39.15
N GLU A 223 -7.53 -8.05 -39.19
CA GLU A 223 -7.58 -6.73 -38.56
C GLU A 223 -8.72 -6.75 -37.54
N ARG A 224 -8.38 -6.51 -36.27
CA ARG A 224 -9.33 -6.40 -35.17
C ARG A 224 -9.03 -5.12 -34.42
N ASP A 225 -10.05 -4.33 -34.18
CA ASP A 225 -10.00 -3.09 -33.42
C ASP A 225 -11.22 -3.04 -32.50
N GLN A 226 -11.00 -2.88 -31.20
CA GLN A 226 -12.07 -2.88 -30.22
C GLN A 226 -11.74 -1.98 -29.03
N PHE A 227 -12.69 -1.12 -28.69
CA PHE A 227 -12.73 -0.38 -27.44
C PHE A 227 -13.92 -0.87 -26.60
N SER A 228 -13.70 -1.12 -25.31
CA SER A 228 -14.72 -1.50 -24.35
C SER A 228 -14.53 -0.76 -23.03
N TRP A 229 -15.64 -0.46 -22.37
CA TRP A 229 -15.63 -0.20 -20.94
C TRP A 229 -15.81 -1.53 -20.24
N ASP A 230 -14.80 -1.99 -19.53
CA ASP A 230 -14.86 -3.29 -18.89
C ASP A 230 -15.79 -3.25 -17.69
N GLN A 231 -15.87 -2.16 -16.92
CA GLN A 231 -16.77 -2.03 -15.76
C GLN A 231 -17.09 -0.58 -15.42
N PHE A 232 -18.31 -0.33 -14.92
CA PHE A 232 -18.68 0.90 -14.22
C PHE A 232 -19.14 0.61 -12.80
N TYR A 233 -18.45 1.12 -11.79
CA TYR A 233 -18.82 0.89 -10.40
C TYR A 233 -18.53 2.10 -9.52
N ALA A 234 -19.30 2.20 -8.45
CA ALA A 234 -19.05 3.11 -7.35
C ALA A 234 -18.87 2.32 -6.06
N TYR A 235 -17.97 2.75 -5.20
CA TYR A 235 -17.85 2.17 -3.86
C TYR A 235 -17.63 3.22 -2.80
N ARG A 236 -18.03 2.89 -1.58
CA ARG A 236 -17.85 3.69 -0.38
C ARG A 236 -17.39 2.78 0.77
N PRO A 237 -16.19 3.02 1.33
CA PRO A 237 -15.78 2.41 2.59
C PRO A 237 -16.77 2.74 3.73
N LEU A 238 -17.10 1.74 4.54
CA LEU A 238 -17.92 1.85 5.76
C LEU A 238 -17.11 1.37 6.98
N PRO A 239 -16.24 2.23 7.54
CA PRO A 239 -15.27 1.83 8.55
C PRO A 239 -15.88 1.20 9.81
N MET A 240 -17.03 1.72 10.25
CA MET A 240 -17.75 1.24 11.44
C MET A 240 -18.32 -0.18 11.28
N MET A 241 -18.51 -0.63 10.04
CA MET A 241 -18.97 -1.98 9.71
C MET A 241 -17.82 -2.88 9.22
N SER A 242 -16.60 -2.31 9.13
CA SER A 242 -15.44 -2.90 8.47
C SER A 242 -15.75 -3.42 7.06
N ALA A 243 -16.60 -2.71 6.31
CA ALA A 243 -17.14 -3.19 5.03
C ALA A 243 -17.06 -2.13 3.94
N ASP A 244 -17.12 -2.56 2.67
CA ASP A 244 -17.34 -1.68 1.53
C ASP A 244 -18.75 -1.86 1.00
N LEU A 245 -19.44 -0.75 0.75
CA LEU A 245 -20.65 -0.73 -0.06
C LEU A 245 -20.27 -0.47 -1.52
N ARG A 246 -20.65 -1.37 -2.42
CA ARG A 246 -20.37 -1.31 -3.86
C ARG A 246 -21.67 -1.26 -4.65
N LEU A 247 -21.68 -0.48 -5.72
CA LEU A 247 -22.81 -0.28 -6.62
C LEU A 247 -22.34 -0.35 -8.09
N GLY A 248 -23.15 -0.89 -8.98
CA GLY A 248 -22.85 -0.97 -10.41
C GLY A 248 -22.36 -2.34 -10.84
N GLU A 249 -21.46 -2.38 -11.81
CA GLU A 249 -20.95 -3.59 -12.44
C GLU A 249 -19.73 -4.13 -11.70
N MET A 250 -19.85 -5.33 -11.15
CA MET A 250 -18.79 -5.95 -10.37
C MET A 250 -18.78 -7.46 -10.55
N PHE A 251 -17.74 -8.10 -10.03
CA PHE A 251 -17.67 -9.55 -9.93
C PHE A 251 -18.06 -9.97 -8.52
N SER A 252 -18.75 -11.09 -8.37
CA SER A 252 -19.06 -11.65 -7.05
C SER A 252 -17.76 -12.04 -6.35
N GLY A 253 -17.44 -11.36 -5.24
CA GLY A 253 -16.25 -11.62 -4.44
C GLY A 253 -16.40 -12.77 -3.46
N SER A 254 -17.13 -13.84 -3.83
CA SER A 254 -17.39 -14.97 -2.93
C SER A 254 -16.16 -15.85 -2.73
N ASN A 255 -16.00 -16.39 -1.53
CA ASN A 255 -15.00 -17.42 -1.24
C ASN A 255 -15.60 -18.84 -1.24
N LEU A 256 -16.94 -18.96 -1.33
CA LEU A 256 -17.67 -20.25 -1.34
C LEU A 256 -18.19 -20.60 -2.73
N PHE A 257 -18.61 -19.60 -3.50
CA PHE A 257 -19.17 -19.76 -4.84
C PHE A 257 -18.19 -19.23 -5.88
N ASP A 258 -18.15 -19.90 -7.03
CA ASP A 258 -17.34 -19.46 -8.17
C ASP A 258 -17.77 -18.05 -8.60
N SER A 259 -16.80 -17.18 -8.91
CA SER A 259 -17.05 -15.78 -9.23
C SER A 259 -17.77 -15.60 -10.58
N TYR A 260 -18.77 -14.71 -10.64
CA TYR A 260 -19.49 -14.31 -11.85
C TYR A 260 -19.67 -12.79 -11.89
N ARG A 261 -19.92 -12.24 -13.08
CA ARG A 261 -20.16 -10.81 -13.29
C ARG A 261 -21.63 -10.48 -13.08
N PHE A 262 -21.92 -9.36 -12.42
CA PHE A 262 -23.27 -8.85 -12.25
C PHE A 262 -23.31 -7.33 -12.12
N THR A 263 -24.49 -6.76 -12.35
CA THR A 263 -24.79 -5.35 -12.04
C THR A 263 -25.76 -5.29 -10.88
N GLY A 264 -25.41 -4.57 -9.83
CA GLY A 264 -26.25 -4.48 -8.64
C GLY A 264 -25.56 -3.80 -7.47
N ILE A 265 -25.84 -4.31 -6.27
CA ILE A 265 -25.35 -3.80 -4.99
C ILE A 265 -24.63 -4.93 -4.26
N ALA A 266 -23.49 -4.62 -3.64
CA ALA A 266 -22.81 -5.53 -2.73
C ALA A 266 -22.36 -4.80 -1.46
N LEU A 267 -22.45 -5.48 -0.33
CA LEU A 267 -21.91 -5.07 0.95
C LEU A 267 -21.01 -6.19 1.46
N GLU A 268 -19.70 -5.93 1.47
CA GLU A 268 -18.69 -6.95 1.71
C GLU A 268 -17.72 -6.48 2.80
N ASN A 269 -17.41 -7.34 3.78
CA ASN A 269 -16.36 -7.05 4.76
C ASN A 269 -15.01 -6.84 4.05
N ASN A 270 -14.35 -5.71 4.30
CA ASN A 270 -13.03 -5.38 3.76
C ASN A 270 -11.93 -5.71 4.78
N GLU A 271 -11.18 -6.78 4.56
CA GLU A 271 -10.09 -7.19 5.46
C GLU A 271 -8.95 -6.17 5.53
N ASN A 272 -8.78 -5.31 4.52
CA ASN A 272 -7.73 -4.29 4.55
C ASN A 272 -7.96 -3.26 5.66
N MET A 273 -9.20 -3.12 6.15
CA MET A 273 -9.55 -2.29 7.31
C MET A 273 -9.07 -2.90 8.64
N LEU A 274 -8.73 -4.20 8.68
CA LEU A 274 -8.28 -4.88 9.89
C LEU A 274 -6.77 -4.71 10.10
N PRO A 275 -6.29 -4.78 11.36
CA PRO A 275 -4.86 -4.79 11.67
C PRO A 275 -4.08 -5.84 10.87
N PRO A 276 -2.80 -5.57 10.52
CA PRO A 276 -2.01 -6.45 9.66
C PRO A 276 -1.98 -7.91 10.04
N ALA A 277 -1.92 -8.22 11.35
CA ALA A 277 -1.91 -9.58 11.87
C ALA A 277 -3.21 -10.37 11.59
N MET A 278 -4.27 -9.72 11.10
CA MET A 278 -5.59 -10.31 10.88
C MET A 278 -5.96 -10.52 9.40
N ARG A 279 -5.05 -10.28 8.45
CA ARG A 279 -5.35 -10.30 7.00
C ARG A 279 -4.92 -11.58 6.28
N GLY A 280 -5.60 -11.89 5.17
CA GLY A 280 -5.35 -13.04 4.31
C GLY A 280 -4.14 -12.96 3.36
N TYR A 281 -3.92 -14.04 2.61
CA TYR A 281 -2.81 -14.26 1.67
C TYR A 281 -3.10 -13.67 0.27
N ALA A 282 -2.04 -13.33 -0.49
CA ALA A 282 -2.12 -12.92 -1.89
C ALA A 282 -1.30 -13.88 -2.78
N PRO A 283 -1.85 -14.37 -3.91
CA PRO A 283 -1.17 -15.35 -4.76
C PRO A 283 -0.03 -14.75 -5.59
N GLU A 284 0.96 -15.57 -5.90
CA GLU A 284 2.08 -15.25 -6.80
C GLU A 284 2.03 -16.16 -8.04
N ILE A 285 2.03 -15.59 -9.25
CA ILE A 285 2.08 -16.36 -10.49
C ILE A 285 3.53 -16.53 -10.94
N ARG A 286 4.00 -17.77 -11.10
CA ARG A 286 5.36 -18.09 -11.60
C ARG A 286 5.31 -18.86 -12.91
N GLY A 287 6.26 -18.58 -13.80
CA GLY A 287 6.45 -19.27 -15.09
C GLY A 287 7.81 -18.99 -15.71
N VAL A 288 8.04 -19.52 -16.91
CA VAL A 288 9.26 -19.28 -17.72
C VAL A 288 8.82 -18.87 -19.12
N ALA A 289 9.43 -17.80 -19.65
CA ALA A 289 9.27 -17.36 -21.03
C ALA A 289 10.52 -17.68 -21.85
N ARG A 290 10.37 -18.11 -23.10
CA ARG A 290 11.48 -18.48 -23.99
C ARG A 290 12.14 -17.26 -24.65
N SER A 291 11.35 -16.23 -24.95
CA SER A 291 11.75 -14.96 -25.56
C SER A 291 11.13 -13.78 -24.80
N ASN A 292 11.24 -12.54 -25.28
CA ASN A 292 10.50 -11.44 -24.65
C ASN A 292 9.00 -11.64 -24.89
N ALA A 293 8.29 -12.03 -23.86
CA ALA A 293 6.90 -12.44 -23.98
C ALA A 293 5.94 -11.38 -23.45
N ARG A 294 4.73 -11.34 -23.99
CA ARG A 294 3.58 -10.66 -23.39
C ARG A 294 2.87 -11.66 -22.49
N VAL A 295 2.77 -11.36 -21.20
CA VAL A 295 2.01 -12.14 -20.23
C VAL A 295 0.70 -11.42 -19.94
N THR A 296 -0.40 -12.08 -20.27
CA THR A 296 -1.76 -11.59 -20.04
C THR A 296 -2.45 -12.52 -19.02
N VAL A 297 -2.81 -11.97 -17.87
CA VAL A 297 -3.54 -12.65 -16.81
C VAL A 297 -5.00 -12.24 -16.90
N THR A 298 -5.88 -13.23 -17.06
CA THR A 298 -7.32 -13.02 -17.13
C THR A 298 -8.06 -13.79 -16.05
N GLN A 299 -9.14 -13.19 -15.56
CA GLN A 299 -10.07 -13.80 -14.62
C GLN A 299 -11.48 -13.57 -15.17
N ASN A 300 -12.24 -14.64 -15.38
CA ASN A 300 -13.60 -14.57 -15.95
C ASN A 300 -13.69 -13.70 -17.23
N GLY A 301 -12.70 -13.83 -18.12
CA GLY A 301 -12.63 -13.10 -19.40
C GLY A 301 -12.10 -11.65 -19.32
N ARG A 302 -11.94 -11.08 -18.12
CA ARG A 302 -11.35 -9.76 -17.91
C ARG A 302 -9.84 -9.83 -17.78
N VAL A 303 -9.10 -8.93 -18.44
CA VAL A 303 -7.66 -8.75 -18.21
C VAL A 303 -7.46 -8.02 -16.88
N ILE A 304 -6.88 -8.72 -15.90
CA ILE A 304 -6.55 -8.13 -14.59
C ILE A 304 -5.11 -7.62 -14.54
N HIS A 305 -4.25 -8.19 -15.38
CA HIS A 305 -2.85 -7.80 -15.49
C HIS A 305 -2.31 -8.14 -16.87
N GLU A 306 -1.62 -7.19 -17.51
CA GLU A 306 -0.90 -7.43 -18.76
C GLU A 306 0.43 -6.67 -18.74
N THR A 307 1.52 -7.40 -18.96
CA THR A 307 2.88 -6.86 -18.97
C THR A 307 3.76 -7.61 -19.96
N THR A 308 4.80 -6.97 -20.45
CA THR A 308 5.91 -7.67 -21.10
C THR A 308 6.90 -8.16 -20.04
N VAL A 309 7.50 -9.32 -20.29
CA VAL A 309 8.55 -9.92 -19.47
C VAL A 309 9.75 -10.24 -20.36
N PRO A 310 10.99 -10.10 -19.86
CA PRO A 310 12.17 -10.56 -20.59
C PRO A 310 12.20 -12.09 -20.68
N ALA A 311 13.04 -12.62 -21.57
CA ALA A 311 13.29 -14.06 -21.66
C ALA A 311 13.85 -14.62 -20.33
N GLY A 312 13.32 -15.77 -19.88
CA GLY A 312 13.69 -16.44 -18.62
C GLY A 312 12.52 -16.59 -17.64
N PRO A 313 12.79 -16.99 -16.39
CA PRO A 313 11.78 -17.14 -15.35
C PRO A 313 11.20 -15.80 -14.94
N PHE A 314 9.89 -15.76 -14.73
CA PHE A 314 9.19 -14.59 -14.25
C PHE A 314 8.30 -14.93 -13.06
N ALA A 315 8.06 -13.91 -12.23
CA ALA A 315 7.11 -13.96 -11.13
C ALA A 315 6.28 -12.68 -11.11
N ILE A 316 4.96 -12.80 -11.03
CA ILE A 316 4.02 -11.68 -10.94
C ILE A 316 3.49 -11.67 -9.51
N GLN A 317 4.03 -10.75 -8.71
CA GLN A 317 3.63 -10.49 -7.32
C GLN A 317 2.72 -9.26 -7.19
N SER A 318 2.59 -8.46 -8.25
CA SER A 318 1.81 -7.21 -8.24
C SER A 318 0.30 -7.42 -8.45
N LEU A 319 -0.22 -8.59 -8.11
CA LEU A 319 -1.66 -8.84 -8.10
C LEU A 319 -2.28 -8.21 -6.85
N ARG A 320 -3.50 -7.69 -6.95
CA ARG A 320 -4.19 -7.10 -5.79
C ARG A 320 -4.53 -8.17 -4.75
N SER A 321 -4.53 -7.80 -3.48
CA SER A 321 -5.15 -8.62 -2.43
C SER A 321 -6.65 -8.78 -2.72
N GLY A 322 -7.21 -9.98 -2.45
CA GLY A 322 -8.63 -10.27 -2.67
C GLY A 322 -8.99 -10.87 -4.04
N ILE A 323 -8.01 -11.21 -4.89
CA ILE A 323 -8.26 -12.03 -6.08
C ILE A 323 -8.51 -13.48 -5.63
N SER A 324 -9.64 -14.06 -6.02
CA SER A 324 -10.05 -15.45 -5.68
C SER A 324 -10.43 -16.27 -6.92
N GLY A 325 -10.33 -17.60 -6.83
CA GLY A 325 -10.71 -18.50 -7.92
C GLY A 325 -9.63 -18.71 -9.00
N THR A 326 -10.04 -19.21 -10.15
CA THR A 326 -9.13 -19.62 -11.24
C THR A 326 -8.65 -18.42 -12.06
N LEU A 327 -7.33 -18.29 -12.21
CA LEU A 327 -6.66 -17.33 -13.07
C LEU A 327 -6.15 -18.03 -14.33
N ASN A 328 -6.53 -17.50 -15.49
CA ASN A 328 -6.04 -17.95 -16.78
C ASN A 328 -4.84 -17.11 -17.18
N VAL A 329 -3.69 -17.74 -17.38
CA VAL A 329 -2.45 -17.07 -17.77
C VAL A 329 -2.13 -17.44 -19.21
N GLU A 330 -1.99 -16.43 -20.05
CA GLU A 330 -1.53 -16.56 -21.43
C GLU A 330 -0.15 -15.91 -21.59
N VAL A 331 0.82 -16.68 -22.09
CA VAL A 331 2.16 -16.21 -22.42
C VAL A 331 2.30 -16.23 -23.94
N THR A 332 2.27 -15.06 -24.57
CA THR A 332 2.50 -14.90 -26.01
C THR A 332 3.97 -14.59 -26.27
N GLU A 333 4.69 -15.50 -26.91
CA GLU A 333 6.10 -15.36 -27.29
C GLU A 333 6.27 -14.46 -28.54
N GLU A 334 7.49 -13.98 -28.79
CA GLU A 334 7.81 -13.13 -29.95
C GLU A 334 7.49 -13.80 -31.29
N ASP A 335 7.66 -15.12 -31.37
CA ASP A 335 7.36 -15.90 -32.57
C ASP A 335 5.85 -16.19 -32.75
N GLY A 336 5.01 -15.66 -31.86
CA GLY A 336 3.56 -15.79 -31.90
C GLY A 336 3.05 -17.11 -31.32
N SER A 337 3.93 -17.99 -30.85
CA SER A 337 3.51 -19.15 -30.08
C SER A 337 2.89 -18.70 -28.75
N VAL A 338 1.88 -19.44 -28.30
CA VAL A 338 1.11 -19.12 -27.09
C VAL A 338 1.12 -20.33 -26.18
N SER A 339 1.62 -20.14 -24.95
CA SER A 339 1.47 -21.12 -23.87
C SER A 339 0.38 -20.66 -22.91
N ARG A 340 -0.48 -21.60 -22.50
CA ARG A 340 -1.62 -21.34 -21.62
C ARG A 340 -1.58 -22.25 -20.42
N PHE A 341 -1.84 -21.69 -19.25
CA PHE A 341 -2.02 -22.47 -18.04
C PHE A 341 -3.00 -21.80 -17.09
N GLN A 342 -3.62 -22.61 -16.25
CA GLN A 342 -4.46 -22.14 -15.16
C GLN A 342 -3.70 -22.22 -13.85
N THR A 343 -3.91 -21.23 -13.00
CA THR A 343 -3.40 -21.20 -11.62
C THR A 343 -4.51 -20.70 -10.71
N GLU A 344 -4.54 -21.19 -9.48
CA GLU A 344 -5.59 -20.84 -8.53
C GLU A 344 -5.07 -19.79 -7.56
N ALA A 345 -5.85 -18.73 -7.37
CA ALA A 345 -5.59 -17.80 -6.29
C ALA A 345 -5.92 -18.50 -4.97
N ALA A 346 -4.89 -18.95 -4.25
CA ALA A 346 -5.06 -19.65 -2.98
C ALA A 346 -5.83 -18.75 -2.00
N ASN A 347 -7.01 -19.21 -1.59
CA ASN A 347 -7.81 -18.59 -0.57
C ASN A 347 -8.15 -19.68 0.44
N LEU A 348 -7.70 -19.53 1.68
CA LEU A 348 -8.17 -20.41 2.76
C LEU A 348 -9.51 -19.83 3.22
N PRO A 349 -10.63 -20.52 2.97
CA PRO A 349 -11.93 -20.01 3.39
C PRO A 349 -11.97 -19.90 4.91
N TYR A 350 -11.93 -18.66 5.39
CA TYR A 350 -12.56 -18.25 6.64
C TYR A 350 -12.17 -18.93 7.96
N LEU A 351 -10.87 -18.99 8.30
CA LEU A 351 -10.50 -19.01 9.72
C LEU A 351 -10.76 -17.64 10.35
N THR A 352 -12.01 -17.41 10.72
CA THR A 352 -12.45 -16.19 11.40
C THR A 352 -12.08 -16.27 12.88
N ARG A 353 -11.51 -15.19 13.42
CA ARG A 353 -11.14 -15.10 14.83
C ARG A 353 -12.37 -15.18 15.75
N PRO A 354 -12.20 -15.61 17.01
CA PRO A 354 -13.29 -15.71 17.98
C PRO A 354 -14.06 -14.40 18.10
N GLY A 355 -15.38 -14.45 18.00
CA GLY A 355 -16.24 -13.27 18.14
C GLY A 355 -16.26 -12.33 16.94
N HIS A 356 -15.48 -12.59 15.89
CA HIS A 356 -15.59 -11.88 14.62
C HIS A 356 -16.54 -12.62 13.66
N VAL A 357 -17.25 -11.84 12.85
CA VAL A 357 -18.11 -12.34 11.78
C VAL A 357 -17.69 -11.65 10.48
N GLN A 358 -17.25 -12.44 9.51
CA GLN A 358 -17.06 -11.97 8.14
C GLN A 358 -18.35 -12.23 7.37
N TYR A 359 -18.77 -11.30 6.53
CA TYR A 359 -20.00 -11.41 5.75
C TYR A 359 -19.86 -10.75 4.39
N LYS A 360 -20.58 -11.28 3.40
CA LYS A 360 -20.79 -10.65 2.10
C LYS A 360 -22.23 -10.83 1.67
N LEU A 361 -22.84 -9.73 1.26
CA LEU A 361 -24.23 -9.66 0.82
C LEU A 361 -24.25 -9.01 -0.55
N SER A 362 -24.90 -9.64 -1.53
CA SER A 362 -25.01 -9.08 -2.89
C SER A 362 -26.39 -9.32 -3.47
N ALA A 363 -26.86 -8.39 -4.28
CA ALA A 363 -28.12 -8.53 -5.01
C ALA A 363 -28.03 -7.77 -6.33
N GLY A 364 -28.58 -8.34 -7.40
CA GLY A 364 -28.50 -7.73 -8.72
C GLY A 364 -28.94 -8.66 -9.83
N ARG A 365 -28.49 -8.38 -11.04
CA ARG A 365 -28.69 -9.23 -12.21
C ARG A 365 -27.34 -9.62 -12.79
N PRO A 366 -27.10 -10.90 -13.13
CA PRO A 366 -25.89 -11.29 -13.83
C PRO A 366 -25.81 -10.56 -15.17
N SER A 367 -24.59 -10.31 -15.63
CA SER A 367 -24.33 -9.53 -16.83
C SER A 367 -23.09 -10.05 -17.54
N ASN A 368 -22.99 -9.86 -18.85
CA ASN A 368 -21.79 -10.17 -19.61
C ASN A 368 -20.88 -8.96 -19.86
N ASN A 369 -19.82 -9.20 -20.63
CA ASN A 369 -18.82 -8.19 -20.97
C ASN A 369 -19.36 -7.10 -21.92
N ASP A 370 -20.48 -7.34 -22.59
CA ASP A 370 -21.16 -6.37 -23.45
C ASP A 370 -22.25 -5.60 -22.67
N HIS A 371 -22.23 -5.65 -21.34
CA HIS A 371 -23.20 -5.00 -20.44
C HIS A 371 -24.65 -5.48 -20.58
N HIS A 372 -24.88 -6.63 -21.24
CA HIS A 372 -26.20 -7.22 -21.35
C HIS A 372 -26.50 -8.07 -20.12
N PHE A 373 -27.73 -7.99 -19.61
CA PHE A 373 -28.17 -8.84 -18.51
C PHE A 373 -28.38 -10.28 -18.97
N GLU A 374 -27.88 -11.21 -18.19
CA GLU A 374 -27.96 -12.64 -18.42
C GLU A 374 -28.73 -13.31 -17.28
N GLY A 375 -29.84 -13.97 -17.62
CA GLY A 375 -30.65 -14.69 -16.65
C GLY A 375 -31.45 -13.81 -15.67
N PRO A 376 -32.05 -14.45 -14.64
CA PRO A 376 -32.89 -13.79 -13.65
C PRO A 376 -32.09 -12.98 -12.63
N ALA A 377 -32.78 -12.13 -11.87
CA ALA A 377 -32.19 -11.47 -10.71
C ALA A 377 -31.78 -12.50 -9.65
N PHE A 378 -30.78 -12.16 -8.85
CA PHE A 378 -30.30 -12.99 -7.76
C PHE A 378 -30.09 -12.19 -6.48
N SER A 379 -30.05 -12.92 -5.37
CA SER A 379 -29.54 -12.47 -4.10
C SER A 379 -28.56 -13.51 -3.56
N SER A 380 -27.47 -13.07 -2.95
CA SER A 380 -26.49 -13.94 -2.34
C SER A 380 -26.10 -13.42 -0.97
N ALA A 381 -25.93 -14.33 -0.03
CA ALA A 381 -25.45 -14.04 1.30
C ALA A 381 -24.47 -15.11 1.73
N GLU A 382 -23.32 -14.72 2.24
CA GLU A 382 -22.35 -15.61 2.87
C GLU A 382 -21.85 -15.01 4.17
N ALA A 383 -21.58 -15.86 5.14
CA ALA A 383 -21.02 -15.46 6.41
C ALA A 383 -20.08 -16.53 6.95
N SER A 384 -19.09 -16.09 7.72
CA SER A 384 -18.25 -16.94 8.54
C SER A 384 -18.17 -16.38 9.94
N TRP A 385 -18.26 -17.26 10.93
CA TRP A 385 -18.21 -16.94 12.33
C TRP A 385 -17.15 -17.78 13.05
N GLY A 386 -16.23 -17.10 13.75
CA GLY A 386 -15.30 -17.75 14.68
C GLY A 386 -15.99 -18.09 16.00
N LEU A 387 -16.41 -19.35 16.16
CA LEU A 387 -17.06 -19.85 17.39
C LEU A 387 -16.08 -19.91 18.58
N SER A 388 -14.82 -20.25 18.31
CA SER A 388 -13.75 -20.34 19.32
C SER A 388 -12.40 -20.10 18.68
N SER A 389 -11.31 -20.09 19.47
CA SER A 389 -9.94 -19.89 18.97
C SER A 389 -9.49 -20.92 17.94
N SER A 390 -10.19 -22.05 17.85
CA SER A 390 -9.83 -23.18 17.01
C SER A 390 -10.89 -23.53 15.98
N TRP A 391 -12.11 -23.00 16.08
CA TRP A 391 -13.24 -23.40 15.24
C TRP A 391 -13.92 -22.18 14.61
N SER A 392 -14.11 -22.27 13.30
CA SER A 392 -14.91 -21.33 12.51
C SER A 392 -15.96 -22.12 11.75
N VAL A 393 -17.16 -21.58 11.63
CA VAL A 393 -18.23 -22.14 10.80
C VAL A 393 -18.59 -21.11 9.77
N TYR A 394 -18.76 -21.56 8.52
CA TYR A 394 -19.10 -20.68 7.43
C TYR A 394 -20.19 -21.31 6.56
N GLY A 395 -20.92 -20.46 5.85
CA GLY A 395 -21.96 -20.90 4.95
C GLY A 395 -22.47 -19.75 4.10
N GLY A 396 -23.18 -20.11 3.05
CA GLY A 396 -23.76 -19.12 2.15
C GLY A 396 -24.88 -19.69 1.31
N THR A 397 -25.60 -18.78 0.67
CA THR A 397 -26.66 -19.08 -0.27
C THR A 397 -26.60 -18.14 -1.46
N LEU A 398 -26.97 -18.66 -2.62
CA LEU A 398 -27.19 -17.90 -3.84
C LEU A 398 -28.57 -18.29 -4.37
N LEU A 399 -29.48 -17.33 -4.41
CA LEU A 399 -30.90 -17.54 -4.71
C LEU A 399 -31.29 -16.72 -5.94
N SER A 400 -31.82 -17.39 -6.95
CA SER A 400 -32.42 -16.84 -8.16
C SER A 400 -33.63 -17.71 -8.55
N ASP A 401 -34.50 -17.22 -9.44
CA ASP A 401 -35.75 -17.91 -9.81
C ASP A 401 -35.49 -19.31 -10.38
N SER A 402 -34.49 -19.43 -11.26
CA SER A 402 -34.16 -20.68 -11.97
C SER A 402 -32.89 -21.36 -11.43
N TYR A 403 -32.20 -20.77 -10.45
CA TYR A 403 -30.96 -21.30 -9.90
C TYR A 403 -30.84 -21.05 -8.40
N GLN A 404 -30.50 -22.09 -7.65
CA GLN A 404 -30.28 -22.01 -6.20
C GLN A 404 -29.01 -22.76 -5.83
N SER A 405 -28.20 -22.18 -4.96
CA SER A 405 -27.00 -22.81 -4.41
C SER A 405 -26.91 -22.58 -2.90
N TRP A 406 -26.49 -23.61 -2.17
CA TRP A 406 -26.37 -23.62 -0.72
C TRP A 406 -25.03 -24.22 -0.34
N ALA A 407 -24.25 -23.51 0.45
CA ALA A 407 -22.94 -23.96 0.90
C ALA A 407 -22.87 -23.93 2.43
N ALA A 408 -22.23 -24.94 3.01
CA ALA A 408 -21.93 -25.01 4.44
C ALA A 408 -20.58 -25.67 4.66
N GLY A 409 -19.80 -25.14 5.59
CA GLY A 409 -18.47 -25.63 5.89
C GLY A 409 -17.99 -25.30 7.29
N VAL A 410 -16.91 -25.98 7.66
CA VAL A 410 -16.25 -25.84 8.95
C VAL A 410 -14.76 -25.67 8.75
N GLY A 411 -14.18 -24.71 9.47
CA GLY A 411 -12.75 -24.48 9.56
C GLY A 411 -12.26 -24.84 10.95
N LYS A 412 -11.14 -25.57 11.02
CA LYS A 412 -10.46 -25.88 12.27
C LYS A 412 -8.99 -25.48 12.19
N ASN A 413 -8.57 -24.65 13.13
CA ASN A 413 -7.16 -24.45 13.40
C ASN A 413 -6.65 -25.61 14.27
N LEU A 414 -5.83 -26.47 13.67
CA LEU A 414 -5.17 -27.61 14.28
C LEU A 414 -3.82 -27.22 14.93
N TYR A 415 -3.53 -25.92 15.04
CA TYR A 415 -2.33 -25.34 15.64
C TYR A 415 -1.04 -25.87 15.00
N LEU A 416 -0.42 -26.88 15.62
CA LEU A 416 0.82 -27.50 15.14
C LEU A 416 0.65 -28.11 13.74
N LEU A 417 -0.54 -28.63 13.42
CA LEU A 417 -0.83 -29.25 12.13
C LEU A 417 -1.37 -28.25 11.09
N GLY A 418 -1.59 -26.98 11.45
CA GLY A 418 -2.02 -25.94 10.53
C GLY A 418 -3.54 -25.74 10.52
N ALA A 419 -4.07 -25.24 9.41
CA ALA A 419 -5.48 -24.96 9.22
C ALA A 419 -6.11 -25.98 8.26
N LEU A 420 -7.27 -26.51 8.63
CA LEU A 420 -8.06 -27.41 7.79
C LEU A 420 -9.46 -26.82 7.62
N THR A 421 -9.96 -26.77 6.39
CA THR A 421 -11.34 -26.38 6.11
C THR A 421 -11.99 -27.43 5.22
N ALA A 422 -13.28 -27.69 5.45
CA ALA A 422 -14.06 -28.61 4.65
C ALA A 422 -15.47 -28.04 4.44
N ASP A 423 -15.96 -28.12 3.22
CA ASP A 423 -17.29 -27.64 2.86
C ASP A 423 -17.98 -28.50 1.82
N VAL A 424 -19.31 -28.37 1.82
CA VAL A 424 -20.22 -28.96 0.84
C VAL A 424 -21.08 -27.86 0.24
N THR A 425 -21.20 -27.86 -1.08
CA THR A 425 -22.04 -26.94 -1.84
C THR A 425 -23.03 -27.73 -2.68
N GLN A 426 -24.32 -27.47 -2.50
CA GLN A 426 -25.40 -28.06 -3.27
C GLN A 426 -25.96 -27.04 -4.26
N SER A 427 -26.07 -27.42 -5.53
CA SER A 427 -26.66 -26.61 -6.59
C SER A 427 -27.96 -27.22 -7.10
N ARG A 428 -28.91 -26.36 -7.50
CA ARG A 428 -30.21 -26.76 -8.04
C ARG A 428 -30.63 -25.83 -9.18
N ALA A 429 -30.41 -26.27 -10.41
CA ALA A 429 -30.57 -25.47 -11.64
C ALA A 429 -31.73 -25.98 -12.51
N THR A 430 -32.52 -25.04 -13.05
CA THR A 430 -33.61 -25.32 -14.00
C THR A 430 -33.25 -24.74 -15.35
N LEU A 431 -33.07 -25.58 -16.35
CA LEU A 431 -32.75 -25.20 -17.73
C LEU A 431 -33.94 -25.55 -18.63
N GLU A 432 -34.32 -24.67 -19.55
CA GLU A 432 -35.44 -24.93 -20.47
C GLU A 432 -35.21 -26.14 -21.37
N GLN A 433 -33.95 -26.40 -21.72
CA GLN A 433 -33.53 -27.54 -22.55
C GLN A 433 -33.44 -28.86 -21.77
N ALA A 434 -33.49 -28.83 -20.42
CA ALA A 434 -33.37 -30.03 -19.60
C ALA A 434 -34.77 -30.56 -19.21
N PRO A 435 -35.02 -31.88 -19.34
CA PRO A 435 -36.34 -32.47 -19.05
C PRO A 435 -36.70 -32.41 -17.57
N SER A 436 -35.72 -32.21 -16.68
CA SER A 436 -35.94 -32.10 -15.24
C SER A 436 -34.89 -31.20 -14.60
N ARG A 437 -35.21 -30.73 -13.39
CA ARG A 437 -34.34 -29.87 -12.59
C ARG A 437 -33.05 -30.61 -12.23
N LEU A 438 -31.89 -30.05 -12.60
CA LEU A 438 -30.58 -30.61 -12.28
C LEU A 438 -30.22 -30.29 -10.83
N MET A 439 -29.76 -31.29 -10.10
CA MET A 439 -29.30 -31.15 -8.73
C MET A 439 -28.00 -31.92 -8.55
N GLY A 440 -27.00 -31.31 -7.93
CA GLY A 440 -25.72 -31.95 -7.66
C GLY A 440 -24.92 -31.25 -6.56
N HIS A 441 -23.92 -31.96 -6.06
CA HIS A 441 -23.10 -31.55 -4.92
C HIS A 441 -21.63 -31.37 -5.33
N SER A 442 -20.95 -30.46 -4.63
CA SER A 442 -19.50 -30.24 -4.70
C SER A 442 -18.93 -30.27 -3.28
N PHE A 443 -17.82 -30.96 -3.08
CA PHE A 443 -17.14 -31.13 -1.80
C PHE A 443 -15.75 -30.55 -1.92
N SER A 444 -15.34 -29.70 -0.97
CA SER A 444 -14.00 -29.14 -0.91
C SER A 444 -13.33 -29.45 0.41
N LEU A 445 -12.02 -29.75 0.36
CA LEU A 445 -11.15 -29.93 1.49
C LEU A 445 -9.87 -29.12 1.26
N ASN A 446 -9.57 -28.17 2.13
CA ASN A 446 -8.40 -27.31 2.02
C ASN A 446 -7.53 -27.40 3.27
N TRP A 447 -6.23 -27.55 3.09
CA TRP A 447 -5.25 -27.56 4.16
C TRP A 447 -4.11 -26.58 3.89
N SER A 448 -3.66 -25.91 4.95
CA SER A 448 -2.47 -25.06 4.90
C SER A 448 -1.67 -25.11 6.19
N LYS A 449 -0.36 -24.90 6.08
CA LYS A 449 0.52 -24.83 7.24
C LYS A 449 1.71 -23.92 6.97
N PHE A 450 1.90 -22.95 7.86
CA PHE A 450 3.15 -22.23 8.00
C PHE A 450 4.01 -22.89 9.09
N PHE A 451 5.26 -23.24 8.77
CA PHE A 451 6.21 -23.87 9.67
C PHE A 451 7.32 -22.86 10.04
N ASP A 452 7.12 -22.13 11.13
CA ASP A 452 8.09 -21.13 11.61
C ASP A 452 9.46 -21.73 11.90
N SER A 453 9.51 -22.91 12.53
CA SER A 453 10.76 -23.56 12.99
C SER A 453 11.71 -24.01 11.87
N ILE A 454 11.21 -24.15 10.64
CA ILE A 454 12.00 -24.57 9.47
C ILE A 454 11.85 -23.58 8.30
N GLU A 455 11.32 -22.38 8.57
CA GLU A 455 11.07 -21.32 7.58
C GLU A 455 10.44 -21.83 6.27
N SER A 456 9.50 -22.75 6.42
CA SER A 456 8.84 -23.42 5.29
C SER A 456 7.35 -23.12 5.33
N GLN A 457 6.75 -22.96 4.17
CA GLN A 457 5.31 -22.75 4.04
C GLN A 457 4.73 -23.76 3.05
N VAL A 458 3.74 -24.52 3.51
CA VAL A 458 2.83 -25.23 2.62
C VAL A 458 1.59 -24.37 2.50
N SER A 459 1.54 -23.56 1.44
CA SER A 459 0.53 -22.52 1.28
C SER A 459 -0.86 -23.08 0.99
N PHE A 460 -0.95 -24.18 0.23
CA PHE A 460 -2.24 -24.74 -0.20
C PHE A 460 -2.10 -26.21 -0.58
N ALA A 461 -2.89 -27.08 0.06
CA ALA A 461 -3.25 -28.39 -0.46
C ALA A 461 -4.78 -28.48 -0.49
N GLY A 462 -5.37 -28.32 -1.66
CA GLY A 462 -6.80 -28.34 -1.89
C GLY A 462 -7.24 -29.55 -2.71
N TYR A 463 -8.37 -30.14 -2.33
CA TYR A 463 -9.09 -31.15 -3.10
C TYR A 463 -10.54 -30.70 -3.27
N ARG A 464 -11.03 -30.71 -4.51
CA ARG A 464 -12.44 -30.45 -4.82
C ARG A 464 -12.98 -31.60 -5.69
N PHE A 465 -14.12 -32.15 -5.29
CA PHE A 465 -14.89 -33.11 -6.09
C PHE A 465 -16.26 -32.54 -6.40
N SER A 466 -16.70 -32.61 -7.65
CA SER A 466 -18.03 -32.16 -8.07
C SER A 466 -18.75 -33.24 -8.86
N GLU A 467 -20.00 -33.51 -8.47
CA GLU A 467 -20.87 -34.44 -9.19
C GLU A 467 -21.16 -33.93 -10.61
N ARG A 468 -21.46 -34.84 -11.55
CA ARG A 468 -21.73 -34.48 -12.95
C ARG A 468 -22.90 -33.50 -13.12
N THR A 469 -23.86 -33.55 -12.20
CA THR A 469 -25.06 -32.69 -12.19
C THR A 469 -24.87 -31.41 -11.39
N PHE A 470 -23.72 -31.23 -10.71
CA PHE A 470 -23.38 -29.98 -10.04
C PHE A 470 -23.13 -28.89 -11.08
N MET A 471 -23.67 -27.72 -10.84
CA MET A 471 -23.54 -26.57 -11.74
C MET A 471 -23.28 -25.32 -10.92
N SER A 472 -22.16 -24.65 -11.16
CA SER A 472 -21.90 -23.32 -10.60
C SER A 472 -22.69 -22.23 -11.33
N MET A 473 -22.82 -21.05 -10.73
CA MET A 473 -23.56 -19.93 -11.37
C MET A 473 -22.98 -19.55 -12.75
N PRO A 474 -21.65 -19.45 -12.95
CA PRO A 474 -21.08 -19.27 -14.28
C PRO A 474 -21.47 -20.37 -15.29
N GLN A 475 -21.48 -21.64 -14.85
CA GLN A 475 -21.91 -22.77 -15.69
C GLN A 475 -23.39 -22.68 -16.05
N PHE A 476 -24.24 -22.29 -15.10
CA PHE A 476 -25.67 -22.08 -15.34
C PHE A 476 -25.93 -20.95 -16.33
N LEU A 477 -25.30 -19.79 -16.15
CA LEU A 477 -25.44 -18.66 -17.07
C LEU A 477 -24.95 -18.99 -18.47
N SER A 478 -23.83 -19.70 -18.59
CA SER A 478 -23.34 -20.16 -19.88
C SER A 478 -24.32 -21.13 -20.54
N ALA A 479 -24.92 -22.06 -19.79
CA ALA A 479 -25.89 -23.01 -20.31
C ALA A 479 -27.22 -22.35 -20.75
N LEU A 480 -27.55 -21.15 -20.24
CA LEU A 480 -28.70 -20.37 -20.70
C LEU A 480 -28.42 -19.66 -22.02
N ASN A 481 -27.21 -19.14 -22.22
CA ASN A 481 -26.90 -18.21 -23.32
C ASN A 481 -26.10 -18.84 -24.48
N TYR A 482 -25.44 -19.97 -24.24
CA TYR A 482 -24.56 -20.62 -25.21
C TYR A 482 -24.83 -22.13 -25.26
N ASP A 483 -24.90 -22.69 -26.47
CA ASP A 483 -24.96 -24.15 -26.69
C ASP A 483 -23.64 -24.88 -26.35
N ASN A 484 -22.59 -24.13 -25.99
CA ASN A 484 -21.32 -24.69 -25.56
C ASN A 484 -21.35 -25.00 -24.07
N ALA A 485 -21.34 -26.29 -23.73
CA ALA A 485 -21.16 -26.75 -22.36
C ALA A 485 -19.78 -26.31 -21.84
N LEU A 486 -19.76 -25.45 -20.82
CA LEU A 486 -18.56 -25.21 -20.01
C LEU A 486 -18.01 -26.54 -19.49
N TYR A 487 -16.70 -26.57 -19.22
CA TYR A 487 -16.08 -27.75 -18.65
C TYR A 487 -16.72 -28.08 -17.30
N SER A 488 -17.31 -29.28 -17.22
CA SER A 488 -17.90 -29.83 -16.01
C SER A 488 -16.79 -30.51 -15.24
N GLU A 489 -16.18 -29.76 -14.32
CA GLU A 489 -15.09 -30.25 -13.48
C GLU A 489 -15.57 -31.41 -12.60
N LYS A 490 -14.75 -32.47 -12.55
CA LYS A 490 -14.98 -33.66 -11.74
C LYS A 490 -14.12 -33.61 -10.47
N GLU A 491 -12.81 -33.60 -10.63
CA GLU A 491 -11.85 -33.55 -9.51
C GLU A 491 -10.80 -32.49 -9.79
N ARG A 492 -10.42 -31.74 -8.76
CA ARG A 492 -9.28 -30.81 -8.78
C ARG A 492 -8.39 -31.05 -7.57
N TYR A 493 -7.12 -31.23 -7.82
CA TYR A 493 -6.05 -31.28 -6.82
C TYR A 493 -5.13 -30.09 -7.04
N SER A 494 -4.75 -29.40 -5.97
CA SER A 494 -3.85 -28.25 -6.05
C SER A 494 -2.94 -28.20 -4.83
N ILE A 495 -1.63 -28.30 -5.07
CA ILE A 495 -0.60 -28.34 -4.04
C ILE A 495 0.46 -27.29 -4.36
N THR A 496 0.73 -26.40 -3.40
CA THR A 496 1.82 -25.42 -3.47
C THR A 496 2.66 -25.48 -2.20
N VAL A 497 3.96 -25.70 -2.37
CA VAL A 497 4.95 -25.78 -1.29
C VAL A 497 6.07 -24.79 -1.58
N SER A 498 6.39 -23.93 -0.62
CA SER A 498 7.57 -23.08 -0.64
C SER A 498 8.43 -23.33 0.59
N LYS A 499 9.74 -23.39 0.41
CA LYS A 499 10.69 -23.59 1.50
C LYS A 499 11.88 -22.68 1.33
N ASN A 500 12.18 -21.87 2.34
CA ASN A 500 13.40 -21.11 2.41
C ASN A 500 14.34 -21.80 3.40
N PHE A 501 15.61 -21.90 3.03
CA PHE A 501 16.65 -22.44 3.88
C PHE A 501 17.55 -21.26 4.31
N SER A 502 17.26 -20.66 5.47
CA SER A 502 18.04 -19.52 5.97
C SER A 502 19.53 -19.82 6.13
N ALA A 503 20.32 -18.77 5.92
CA ALA A 503 21.76 -18.75 6.08
C ALA A 503 22.22 -18.92 7.54
N GLU A 504 21.34 -18.67 8.53
CA GLU A 504 21.68 -18.76 9.96
C GLU A 504 22.00 -20.21 10.39
N ASN A 505 21.50 -21.20 9.66
CA ASN A 505 21.82 -22.61 9.85
C ASN A 505 23.20 -22.93 9.23
N ASN A 506 24.26 -22.50 9.92
CA ASN A 506 25.65 -22.63 9.49
C ASN A 506 26.03 -24.09 9.18
N LYS A 507 26.50 -24.33 7.93
CA LYS A 507 27.13 -25.54 7.34
C LYS A 507 26.26 -26.50 6.52
N SER A 508 24.99 -26.20 6.21
CA SER A 508 24.24 -27.01 5.23
C SER A 508 24.54 -26.58 3.79
N LEU A 509 24.74 -27.54 2.87
CA LEU A 509 24.80 -27.31 1.42
C LEU A 509 23.54 -26.58 0.91
N LEU A 510 22.43 -26.67 1.66
CA LEU A 510 21.16 -26.06 1.33
C LEU A 510 21.00 -24.63 1.86
N SER A 511 21.97 -24.08 2.59
CA SER A 511 21.90 -22.70 3.08
C SER A 511 21.74 -21.70 1.92
N SER A 512 20.96 -20.63 2.17
CA SER A 512 20.63 -19.59 1.19
C SER A 512 19.92 -20.12 -0.07
N MET A 513 19.24 -21.26 0.06
CA MET A 513 18.42 -21.85 -0.99
C MET A 513 16.94 -21.56 -0.74
N SER A 514 16.17 -21.28 -1.80
CA SER A 514 14.71 -21.30 -1.77
C SER A 514 14.18 -22.30 -2.78
N THR A 515 13.13 -23.02 -2.41
CA THR A 515 12.48 -24.05 -3.21
C THR A 515 11.00 -23.72 -3.34
N TYR A 516 10.46 -23.90 -4.52
CA TYR A 516 9.04 -23.76 -4.84
C TYR A 516 8.59 -24.98 -5.63
N LEU A 517 7.49 -25.61 -5.22
CA LEU A 517 6.85 -26.73 -5.88
C LEU A 517 5.38 -26.39 -6.08
N THR A 518 4.87 -26.63 -7.29
CA THR A 518 3.47 -26.50 -7.63
C THR A 518 3.01 -27.76 -8.35
N TYR A 519 1.81 -28.23 -8.03
CA TYR A 519 1.14 -29.35 -8.69
C TYR A 519 -0.36 -29.06 -8.74
N THR A 520 -0.94 -29.10 -9.94
CA THR A 520 -2.38 -29.01 -10.14
C THR A 520 -2.82 -30.07 -11.14
N HIS A 521 -3.85 -30.83 -10.79
CA HIS A 521 -4.46 -31.85 -11.65
C HIS A 521 -5.97 -31.63 -11.65
N SER A 522 -6.55 -31.42 -12.82
CA SER A 522 -8.00 -31.21 -12.98
C SER A 522 -8.56 -32.20 -14.00
N THR A 523 -9.59 -32.92 -13.60
CA THR A 523 -10.33 -33.84 -14.46
C THR A 523 -11.74 -33.30 -14.70
N PHE A 524 -12.32 -33.67 -15.84
CA PHE A 524 -13.62 -33.17 -16.27
C PHE A 524 -14.51 -34.32 -16.71
N TRP A 525 -15.82 -34.18 -16.55
CA TRP A 525 -16.82 -35.14 -17.03
C TRP A 525 -17.00 -35.10 -18.55
N ASN A 526 -16.69 -33.96 -19.18
CA ASN A 526 -16.94 -33.67 -20.60
C ASN A 526 -15.72 -33.13 -21.35
N ALA A 527 -14.53 -33.14 -20.74
CA ALA A 527 -13.30 -32.62 -21.35
C ALA A 527 -12.08 -33.45 -20.94
N SER A 528 -10.97 -33.27 -21.66
CA SER A 528 -9.69 -33.89 -21.33
C SER A 528 -9.13 -33.33 -20.03
N GLU A 529 -8.40 -34.17 -19.29
CA GLU A 529 -7.65 -33.75 -18.10
C GLU A 529 -6.64 -32.63 -18.40
N GLN A 530 -6.36 -31.85 -17.37
CA GLN A 530 -5.41 -30.75 -17.39
C GLN A 530 -4.45 -30.86 -16.22
N ASP A 531 -3.16 -30.77 -16.52
CA ASP A 531 -2.08 -30.95 -15.55
C ASP A 531 -1.12 -29.79 -15.58
N ARG A 532 -0.62 -29.41 -14.41
CA ARG A 532 0.55 -28.55 -14.31
C ARG A 532 1.37 -28.95 -13.11
N TYR A 533 2.65 -29.23 -13.34
CA TYR A 533 3.60 -29.41 -12.26
C TYR A 533 4.87 -28.65 -12.53
N GLY A 534 5.42 -28.08 -11.47
CA GLY A 534 6.54 -27.17 -11.56
C GLY A 534 7.40 -27.20 -10.32
N VAL A 535 8.71 -27.20 -10.50
CA VAL A 535 9.69 -27.05 -9.44
C VAL A 535 10.62 -25.90 -9.78
N SER A 536 10.95 -25.08 -8.80
CA SER A 536 11.93 -24.00 -8.92
C SER A 536 12.85 -24.01 -7.70
N LEU A 537 14.15 -24.00 -7.95
CA LEU A 537 15.21 -23.94 -6.95
C LEU A 537 16.03 -22.68 -7.22
N ASN A 538 16.21 -21.84 -6.20
CA ASN A 538 17.09 -20.68 -6.26
C ASN A 538 18.13 -20.80 -5.17
N LYS A 539 19.38 -20.51 -5.47
CA LYS A 539 20.45 -20.51 -4.48
C LYS A 539 21.35 -19.30 -4.64
N TYR A 540 21.64 -18.65 -3.52
CA TYR A 540 22.68 -17.63 -3.44
C TYR A 540 23.95 -18.21 -2.81
N PHE A 541 25.10 -17.92 -3.40
CA PHE A 541 26.38 -18.34 -2.87
C PHE A 541 27.50 -17.37 -3.26
N ASP A 542 28.61 -17.44 -2.53
CA ASP A 542 29.78 -16.62 -2.74
C ASP A 542 30.94 -17.49 -3.26
N VAL A 543 31.74 -16.98 -4.18
CA VAL A 543 32.94 -17.65 -4.70
C VAL A 543 34.12 -16.67 -4.66
N GLY A 544 35.06 -16.90 -3.74
CA GLY A 544 36.18 -16.00 -3.50
C GLY A 544 35.70 -14.60 -3.11
N ASP A 545 36.15 -13.58 -3.84
CA ASP A 545 35.74 -12.19 -3.62
C ASP A 545 34.38 -11.82 -4.27
N ILE A 546 33.83 -12.71 -5.10
CA ILE A 546 32.55 -12.47 -5.77
C ILE A 546 31.41 -12.94 -4.86
N LYS A 547 30.66 -11.97 -4.33
CA LYS A 547 29.55 -12.22 -3.41
C LYS A 547 28.21 -12.09 -4.10
N GLY A 548 27.24 -12.92 -3.73
CA GLY A 548 25.86 -12.84 -4.19
C GLY A 548 25.63 -13.44 -5.59
N ILE A 549 26.39 -14.47 -5.97
CA ILE A 549 26.09 -15.25 -7.18
C ILE A 549 24.75 -15.95 -6.97
N SER A 550 23.86 -15.87 -7.96
CA SER A 550 22.54 -16.51 -7.90
C SER A 550 22.39 -17.56 -8.98
N ALA A 551 22.07 -18.79 -8.59
CA ALA A 551 21.68 -19.86 -9.51
C ALA A 551 20.18 -20.16 -9.38
N ASN A 552 19.47 -20.24 -10.50
CA ASN A 552 18.08 -20.69 -10.58
C ASN A 552 17.99 -21.94 -11.46
N LEU A 553 17.29 -22.96 -10.99
CA LEU A 553 16.87 -24.11 -11.79
C LEU A 553 15.35 -24.20 -11.70
N SER A 554 14.67 -24.16 -12.84
CA SER A 554 13.22 -24.26 -12.92
C SER A 554 12.81 -25.29 -13.96
N ALA A 555 11.83 -26.13 -13.64
CA ALA A 555 11.27 -27.10 -14.56
C ALA A 555 9.75 -27.10 -14.45
N TYR A 556 9.05 -26.98 -15.56
CA TYR A 556 7.59 -26.98 -15.63
C TYR A 556 7.11 -27.89 -16.75
N LYS A 557 6.04 -28.63 -16.49
CA LYS A 557 5.27 -29.29 -17.53
C LYS A 557 3.79 -28.94 -17.34
N THR A 558 3.18 -28.48 -18.42
CA THR A 558 1.77 -28.09 -18.46
C THR A 558 1.09 -28.84 -19.59
N THR A 559 -0.01 -29.53 -19.29
CA THR A 559 -0.89 -30.15 -20.27
C THR A 559 -2.23 -29.42 -20.23
N TYR A 560 -2.56 -28.75 -21.33
CA TYR A 560 -3.79 -27.98 -21.48
C TYR A 560 -4.43 -28.29 -22.83
N ASN A 561 -5.70 -28.74 -22.82
CA ASN A 561 -6.44 -29.12 -24.03
C ASN A 561 -5.66 -30.09 -24.93
N GLN A 562 -5.16 -31.18 -24.35
CA GLN A 562 -4.35 -32.24 -24.99
C GLN A 562 -2.99 -31.80 -25.56
N ARG A 563 -2.60 -30.53 -25.40
CA ARG A 563 -1.26 -30.04 -25.74
C ARG A 563 -0.40 -30.03 -24.49
N THR A 564 0.77 -30.64 -24.58
CA THR A 564 1.77 -30.64 -23.51
C THR A 564 2.90 -29.69 -23.88
N ASP A 565 3.20 -28.75 -23.00
CA ASP A 565 4.39 -27.91 -23.04
C ASP A 565 5.30 -28.28 -21.86
N ASP A 566 6.55 -28.61 -22.15
CA ASP A 566 7.60 -28.90 -21.16
C ASP A 566 8.76 -27.89 -21.26
N SER A 567 9.27 -27.48 -20.11
CA SER A 567 10.37 -26.52 -20.04
C SER A 567 11.29 -26.84 -18.87
N ILE A 568 12.60 -26.77 -19.12
CA ILE A 568 13.65 -26.81 -18.12
C ILE A 568 14.54 -25.60 -18.36
N TYR A 569 14.87 -24.87 -17.32
CA TYR A 569 15.65 -23.64 -17.41
C TYR A 569 16.63 -23.56 -16.25
N LEU A 570 17.90 -23.38 -16.58
CA LEU A 570 18.99 -23.13 -15.65
C LEU A 570 19.53 -21.72 -15.93
N SER A 571 19.66 -20.88 -14.91
CA SER A 571 20.39 -19.62 -15.01
C SER A 571 21.38 -19.44 -13.88
N LEU A 572 22.51 -18.83 -14.22
CA LEU A 572 23.56 -18.42 -13.31
C LEU A 572 23.81 -16.93 -13.54
N SER A 573 23.59 -16.11 -12.52
CA SER A 573 23.82 -14.66 -12.57
C SER A 573 24.96 -14.30 -11.61
N ILE A 574 25.99 -13.68 -12.17
CA ILE A 574 27.20 -13.27 -11.47
C ILE A 574 27.18 -11.73 -11.35
N PRO A 575 27.14 -11.18 -10.13
CA PRO A 575 27.27 -9.74 -9.94
C PRO A 575 28.71 -9.31 -10.21
N LEU A 576 28.84 -8.22 -10.97
CA LEU A 576 30.10 -7.50 -11.18
C LEU A 576 30.16 -6.29 -10.21
N ARG A 577 31.00 -5.30 -10.50
CA ARG A 577 31.05 -4.03 -9.75
C ARG A 577 29.92 -3.10 -10.18
N ASN A 578 29.45 -2.22 -9.28
CA ASN A 578 28.49 -1.13 -9.59
C ASN A 578 27.12 -1.58 -10.14
N LYS A 579 26.45 -2.56 -9.50
CA LYS A 579 25.09 -3.04 -9.87
C LYS A 579 24.97 -3.63 -11.29
N GLU A 580 26.09 -4.00 -11.90
CA GLU A 580 26.14 -4.73 -13.17
C GLU A 580 26.12 -6.24 -12.91
N ARG A 581 25.55 -7.00 -13.86
CA ARG A 581 25.47 -8.45 -13.78
C ARG A 581 25.73 -9.09 -15.14
N VAL A 582 26.43 -10.21 -15.14
CA VAL A 582 26.54 -11.11 -16.29
C VAL A 582 25.80 -12.38 -15.93
N SER A 583 24.86 -12.78 -16.78
CA SER A 583 24.07 -13.99 -16.58
C SER A 583 24.24 -14.93 -17.75
N TYR A 584 24.46 -16.21 -17.47
CA TYR A 584 24.40 -17.29 -18.44
C TYR A 584 23.19 -18.14 -18.12
N SER A 585 22.41 -18.50 -19.14
CA SER A 585 21.28 -19.39 -18.98
C SER A 585 21.20 -20.42 -20.09
N ALA A 586 20.75 -21.61 -19.76
CA ALA A 586 20.48 -22.69 -20.68
C ALA A 586 19.09 -23.22 -20.39
N GLY A 587 18.25 -23.36 -21.42
CA GLY A 587 16.93 -23.92 -21.25
C GLY A 587 16.52 -24.79 -22.42
N SER A 588 15.74 -25.83 -22.14
CA SER A 588 15.05 -26.66 -23.12
C SER A 588 13.56 -26.35 -23.04
N PHE A 589 12.94 -26.07 -24.18
CA PHE A 589 11.51 -25.75 -24.30
C PHE A 589 10.91 -26.59 -25.41
N ASN A 590 10.06 -27.57 -25.08
CA ASN A 590 9.50 -28.52 -26.05
C ASN A 590 10.58 -29.17 -26.93
N SER A 591 11.67 -29.62 -26.30
CA SER A 591 12.89 -30.14 -26.94
C SER A 591 13.84 -29.14 -27.62
N ASP A 592 13.44 -27.87 -27.83
CA ASP A 592 14.35 -26.85 -28.38
C ASP A 592 15.33 -26.36 -27.30
N VAL A 593 16.64 -26.55 -27.50
CA VAL A 593 17.67 -26.10 -26.56
C VAL A 593 18.19 -24.71 -26.93
N ASN A 594 18.18 -23.82 -25.95
CA ASN A 594 18.62 -22.43 -26.07
C ASN A 594 19.68 -22.12 -25.02
N GLN A 595 20.77 -21.48 -25.43
CA GLN A 595 21.78 -20.92 -24.53
C GLN A 595 21.82 -19.41 -24.70
N THR A 596 21.67 -18.67 -23.60
CA THR A 596 21.57 -17.21 -23.60
C THR A 596 22.61 -16.61 -22.66
N LEU A 597 23.38 -15.65 -23.17
CA LEU A 597 24.25 -14.79 -22.40
C LEU A 597 23.64 -13.39 -22.31
N THR A 598 23.48 -12.88 -21.10
CA THR A 598 22.86 -11.58 -20.82
C THR A 598 23.79 -10.70 -20.00
N TYR A 599 24.03 -9.49 -20.46
CA TYR A 599 24.64 -8.42 -19.67
C TYR A 599 23.57 -7.43 -19.23
N THR A 600 23.53 -7.12 -17.93
CA THR A 600 22.56 -6.17 -17.35
C THR A 600 23.29 -5.04 -16.65
N ASN A 601 22.84 -3.81 -16.90
CA ASN A 601 23.34 -2.61 -16.26
C ASN A 601 22.22 -1.89 -15.49
N ASN A 602 22.40 -1.74 -14.18
CA ASN A 602 21.50 -1.01 -13.28
C ASN A 602 22.24 0.11 -12.53
N ARG A 603 23.24 0.75 -13.16
CA ARG A 603 24.04 1.81 -12.52
C ARG A 603 23.20 3.04 -12.20
N ALA A 604 22.38 3.48 -13.16
CA ALA A 604 21.49 4.62 -13.01
C ALA A 604 20.31 4.26 -12.09
N SER A 605 19.81 5.25 -11.33
CA SER A 605 18.69 5.06 -10.40
C SER A 605 17.32 5.07 -11.08
N ASP A 606 17.25 5.68 -12.26
CA ASP A 606 16.04 5.94 -13.06
C ASP A 606 16.01 5.13 -14.36
N SER A 607 17.08 4.39 -14.68
CA SER A 607 17.14 3.59 -15.89
C SER A 607 17.90 2.29 -15.67
N ASN A 608 17.47 1.27 -16.39
CA ASN A 608 18.19 0.01 -16.49
C ASN A 608 18.07 -0.54 -17.88
N TRP A 609 19.07 -1.32 -18.28
CA TRP A 609 19.05 -1.98 -19.57
C TRP A 609 19.77 -3.31 -19.53
N ASN A 610 19.39 -4.18 -20.45
CA ASN A 610 20.08 -5.43 -20.69
C ASN A 610 20.27 -5.67 -22.18
N LEU A 611 21.30 -6.44 -22.49
CA LEU A 611 21.59 -6.95 -23.82
C LEU A 611 21.81 -8.45 -23.69
N SER A 612 21.08 -9.22 -24.49
CA SER A 612 21.12 -10.69 -24.47
C SER A 612 21.40 -11.23 -25.86
N THR A 613 22.35 -12.15 -25.95
CA THR A 613 22.58 -12.96 -27.15
C THR A 613 22.22 -14.41 -26.85
N ARG A 614 21.53 -15.07 -27.76
CA ARG A 614 21.12 -16.47 -27.64
C ARG A 614 21.51 -17.23 -28.88
N TYR A 615 21.98 -18.45 -28.66
CA TYR A 615 22.23 -19.44 -29.68
C TYR A 615 21.31 -20.64 -29.43
N ASN A 616 20.61 -21.09 -30.46
CA ASN A 616 19.75 -22.27 -30.37
C ASN A 616 20.35 -23.46 -31.13
N ASP A 617 19.85 -24.65 -30.81
CA ASP A 617 20.20 -25.93 -31.46
C ASP A 617 19.92 -25.97 -32.98
N GLN A 618 19.06 -25.09 -33.48
CA GLN A 618 18.79 -24.87 -34.90
C GLN A 618 19.76 -23.86 -35.56
N GLU A 619 20.89 -23.56 -34.91
CA GLU A 619 21.97 -22.66 -35.35
C GLU A 619 21.55 -21.20 -35.64
N ASN A 620 20.39 -20.77 -35.14
CA ASN A 620 19.93 -19.39 -35.30
C ASN A 620 20.47 -18.51 -34.19
N THR A 621 21.13 -17.43 -34.59
CA THR A 621 21.54 -16.38 -33.67
C THR A 621 20.34 -15.49 -33.32
N TYR A 622 20.20 -15.17 -32.05
CA TYR A 622 19.22 -14.22 -31.53
C TYR A 622 19.91 -13.13 -30.73
N LEU A 623 19.53 -11.88 -30.99
CA LEU A 623 19.98 -10.72 -30.23
C LEU A 623 18.75 -9.98 -29.71
N SER A 624 18.78 -9.60 -28.44
CA SER A 624 17.74 -8.73 -27.87
C SER A 624 18.31 -7.73 -26.90
N GLY A 625 17.67 -6.57 -26.84
CA GLY A 625 17.96 -5.54 -25.86
C GLY A 625 16.68 -4.99 -25.27
N ASN A 626 16.72 -4.65 -23.99
CA ASN A 626 15.63 -4.00 -23.28
C ASN A 626 16.18 -2.79 -22.52
N TYR A 627 15.45 -1.68 -22.59
CA TYR A 627 15.76 -0.44 -21.89
C TYR A 627 14.50 0.02 -21.14
N ASN A 628 14.62 0.20 -19.83
CA ASN A 628 13.56 0.71 -18.97
C ASN A 628 13.96 2.07 -18.42
N TYR A 629 13.03 3.02 -18.46
CA TYR A 629 13.16 4.35 -17.91
C TYR A 629 12.02 4.60 -16.92
N LEU A 630 12.37 4.88 -15.67
CA LEU A 630 11.48 4.98 -14.53
C LEU A 630 11.34 6.45 -14.10
N ALA A 631 10.62 7.24 -14.91
CA ALA A 631 10.49 8.68 -14.68
C ALA A 631 9.58 9.00 -13.48
N SER A 632 9.63 10.25 -13.03
CA SER A 632 8.75 10.76 -11.96
C SER A 632 7.28 10.92 -12.37
N THR A 633 6.97 10.81 -13.67
CA THR A 633 5.63 11.02 -14.24
C THR A 633 5.07 9.84 -15.00
N THR A 634 5.91 8.90 -15.45
CA THR A 634 5.51 7.70 -16.18
C THR A 634 6.68 6.70 -16.23
N ASP A 635 6.38 5.41 -16.20
CA ASP A 635 7.38 4.37 -16.46
C ASP A 635 7.31 3.98 -17.95
N ALA A 636 8.45 3.98 -18.63
CA ALA A 636 8.60 3.62 -20.03
C ALA A 636 9.53 2.42 -20.20
N SER A 637 9.20 1.52 -21.12
CA SER A 637 10.10 0.43 -21.50
C SER A 637 10.12 0.25 -23.01
N VAL A 638 11.29 0.00 -23.58
CA VAL A 638 11.45 -0.35 -25.00
C VAL A 638 12.30 -1.60 -25.08
N SER A 639 11.91 -2.56 -25.91
CA SER A 639 12.73 -3.72 -26.26
C SER A 639 12.74 -3.97 -27.75
N ALA A 640 13.88 -4.42 -28.23
CA ALA A 640 14.07 -4.84 -29.60
C ALA A 640 14.72 -6.23 -29.60
N ALA A 641 14.28 -7.08 -30.51
CA ALA A 641 14.85 -8.39 -30.72
C ALA A 641 14.96 -8.70 -32.20
N TRP A 642 15.97 -9.48 -32.54
CA TRP A 642 16.23 -9.96 -33.89
C TRP A 642 16.64 -11.43 -33.81
N GLN A 643 15.97 -12.26 -34.60
CA GLN A 643 16.35 -13.65 -34.78
C GLN A 643 16.70 -13.89 -36.24
N GLN A 644 17.90 -14.44 -36.45
CA GLN A 644 18.42 -14.82 -37.76
C GLN A 644 17.37 -15.64 -38.53
N ASN A 645 17.11 -15.25 -39.78
CA ASN A 645 16.22 -15.92 -40.72
C ASN A 645 14.77 -16.16 -40.24
N ARG A 646 14.32 -15.47 -39.18
CA ARG A 646 12.94 -15.58 -38.68
C ARG A 646 12.21 -14.24 -38.60
N TYR A 647 12.66 -13.34 -37.74
CA TYR A 647 11.92 -12.10 -37.48
C TYR A 647 12.75 -10.99 -36.83
N THR A 648 12.27 -9.77 -36.99
CA THR A 648 12.63 -8.62 -36.15
C THR A 648 11.40 -8.22 -35.32
N PHE A 649 11.59 -7.99 -34.04
CA PHE A 649 10.55 -7.64 -33.08
C PHE A 649 10.90 -6.35 -32.37
N LEU A 650 9.92 -5.46 -32.22
CA LEU A 650 10.01 -4.22 -31.46
C LEU A 650 8.81 -4.16 -30.52
N SER A 651 9.03 -3.82 -29.27
CA SER A 651 7.96 -3.58 -28.31
C SER A 651 8.22 -2.35 -27.46
N GLY A 652 7.16 -1.65 -27.09
CA GLY A 652 7.19 -0.52 -26.17
C GLY A 652 6.06 -0.62 -25.15
N SER A 653 6.28 -0.13 -23.93
CA SER A 653 5.20 0.10 -22.96
C SER A 653 5.33 1.44 -22.25
N LEU A 654 4.20 2.05 -21.92
CA LEU A 654 4.07 3.25 -21.11
C LEU A 654 3.05 3.01 -20.00
N ARG A 655 3.43 3.30 -18.75
CA ARG A 655 2.61 3.00 -17.56
C ARG A 655 2.66 4.17 -16.59
N GLY A 656 1.50 4.74 -16.29
CA GLY A 656 1.40 5.85 -15.34
C GLY A 656 -0.04 6.25 -15.10
N GLY A 657 -0.22 7.44 -14.55
CA GLY A 657 -1.54 8.03 -14.39
C GLY A 657 -1.47 9.52 -14.19
N VAL A 658 -2.63 10.15 -14.24
CA VAL A 658 -2.82 11.58 -14.04
C VAL A 658 -3.92 11.75 -13.00
N THR A 659 -3.69 12.63 -12.03
CA THR A 659 -4.69 13.01 -11.03
C THR A 659 -4.87 14.52 -11.05
N ALA A 660 -6.12 14.95 -11.13
CA ALA A 660 -6.55 16.33 -11.14
C ALA A 660 -7.43 16.59 -9.91
N THR A 661 -7.15 17.65 -9.17
CA THR A 661 -7.95 18.10 -8.02
C THR A 661 -8.17 19.61 -8.12
N GLN A 662 -8.88 20.18 -7.16
CA GLN A 662 -9.00 21.64 -7.03
C GLN A 662 -7.65 22.37 -6.87
N HIS A 663 -6.59 21.67 -6.45
CA HIS A 663 -5.26 22.23 -6.28
C HIS A 663 -4.43 22.20 -7.57
N GLY A 664 -4.82 21.42 -8.58
CA GLY A 664 -4.15 21.35 -9.87
C GLY A 664 -4.03 19.91 -10.39
N VAL A 665 -3.11 19.70 -11.33
CA VAL A 665 -2.94 18.44 -12.06
C VAL A 665 -1.50 17.96 -11.96
N ALA A 666 -1.30 16.69 -11.65
CA ALA A 666 0.01 16.05 -11.69
C ALA A 666 -0.07 14.63 -12.25
N ALA A 667 0.95 14.26 -13.03
CA ALA A 667 1.16 12.90 -13.49
C ALA A 667 1.99 12.11 -12.48
N HIS A 668 1.90 10.78 -12.53
CA HIS A 668 2.63 9.89 -11.65
C HIS A 668 3.04 8.60 -12.39
N PRO A 669 4.13 7.95 -11.94
CA PRO A 669 4.53 6.65 -12.48
C PRO A 669 3.50 5.58 -12.13
N LYS A 670 3.78 4.34 -12.55
CA LYS A 670 2.89 3.21 -12.31
C LYS A 670 2.48 3.10 -10.82
N GLY A 671 1.17 3.08 -10.58
CA GLY A 671 0.55 2.79 -9.29
C GLY A 671 -0.53 1.72 -9.42
N ASN A 672 -1.35 1.55 -8.38
CA ASN A 672 -2.52 0.69 -8.45
C ASN A 672 -3.65 1.42 -9.18
N ASN A 673 -4.18 0.87 -10.28
CA ASN A 673 -5.24 1.52 -11.06
C ASN A 673 -6.47 1.87 -10.20
N GLY A 674 -6.97 3.09 -10.25
CA GLY A 674 -8.07 3.57 -9.43
C GLY A 674 -7.82 3.55 -7.91
N GLY A 675 -6.59 3.22 -7.48
CA GLY A 675 -6.20 3.04 -6.08
C GLY A 675 -5.86 4.33 -5.34
N THR A 676 -5.59 4.18 -4.05
CA THR A 676 -5.25 5.26 -3.10
C THR A 676 -3.97 5.97 -3.50
N ARG A 677 -3.98 7.30 -3.42
CA ARG A 677 -2.88 8.16 -3.84
C ARG A 677 -2.79 9.42 -2.99
N ILE A 678 -1.60 10.01 -2.92
CA ILE A 678 -1.37 11.27 -2.21
C ILE A 678 -0.96 12.32 -3.24
N MET A 679 -1.73 13.41 -3.35
CA MET A 679 -1.29 14.65 -3.98
C MET A 679 -0.52 15.48 -2.97
N VAL A 680 0.72 15.80 -3.31
CA VAL A 680 1.59 16.67 -2.52
C VAL A 680 1.65 18.06 -3.15
N ASP A 681 1.67 19.07 -2.30
CA ASP A 681 1.76 20.49 -2.67
C ASP A 681 2.90 21.13 -1.90
N THR A 682 3.86 21.71 -2.61
CA THR A 682 5.05 22.37 -2.06
C THR A 682 4.97 23.88 -2.18
N ASP A 683 3.77 24.46 -2.07
CA ASP A 683 3.53 25.90 -2.16
C ASP A 683 4.08 26.50 -3.47
N GLY A 684 3.86 25.78 -4.57
CA GLY A 684 4.30 26.21 -5.90
C GLY A 684 5.76 25.90 -6.23
N GLN A 685 6.52 25.23 -5.35
CA GLN A 685 7.94 24.97 -5.59
C GLN A 685 8.20 23.74 -6.46
N PRO A 686 8.76 23.88 -7.67
CA PRO A 686 9.04 22.75 -8.54
C PRO A 686 10.25 21.94 -8.09
N ASP A 687 10.40 20.74 -8.67
CA ASP A 687 11.57 19.87 -8.54
C ASP A 687 11.91 19.47 -7.08
N VAL A 688 10.90 19.46 -6.20
CA VAL A 688 11.03 18.97 -4.82
C VAL A 688 10.89 17.44 -4.83
N PRO A 689 11.94 16.69 -4.45
CA PRO A 689 11.91 15.23 -4.44
C PRO A 689 11.27 14.69 -3.17
N PHE A 690 10.57 13.55 -3.29
CA PHE A 690 9.98 12.84 -2.15
C PHE A 690 10.72 11.53 -1.87
N ALA A 691 11.00 11.28 -0.58
CA ALA A 691 11.70 10.08 -0.14
C ALA A 691 10.83 8.83 -0.35
N GLN A 692 11.49 7.67 -0.52
CA GLN A 692 10.83 6.38 -0.78
C GLN A 692 9.91 6.38 -2.02
N SER A 693 10.06 7.40 -2.87
CA SER A 693 9.38 7.59 -4.13
C SER A 693 10.40 8.07 -5.17
N ARG A 694 10.06 7.95 -6.46
CA ARG A 694 10.80 8.58 -7.57
C ARG A 694 10.16 9.89 -8.04
N VAL A 695 9.11 10.32 -7.35
CA VAL A 695 8.28 11.46 -7.74
C VAL A 695 8.94 12.77 -7.33
N THR A 696 8.88 13.75 -8.22
CA THR A 696 9.30 15.15 -8.01
C THR A 696 8.12 16.06 -8.35
N THR A 697 8.02 17.22 -7.69
CA THR A 697 6.97 18.20 -8.00
C THR A 697 7.13 18.78 -9.39
N ASN A 698 6.00 18.99 -10.06
CA ASN A 698 5.95 19.65 -11.36
C ASN A 698 6.15 21.17 -11.23
N ARG A 699 6.04 21.89 -12.35
CA ARG A 699 6.17 23.37 -12.40
C ARG A 699 5.21 24.14 -11.50
N ALA A 700 4.11 23.54 -11.08
CA ALA A 700 3.13 24.13 -10.17
C ALA A 700 3.38 23.73 -8.69
N GLY A 701 4.47 23.03 -8.39
CA GLY A 701 4.74 22.52 -7.04
C GLY A 701 3.88 21.32 -6.64
N LEU A 702 3.32 20.59 -7.61
CA LEU A 702 2.42 19.47 -7.36
C LEU A 702 3.04 18.14 -7.80
N ALA A 703 2.82 17.10 -7.01
CA ALA A 703 3.20 15.74 -7.37
C ALA A 703 2.14 14.74 -6.88
N VAL A 704 2.11 13.53 -7.46
CA VAL A 704 1.21 12.47 -7.01
C VAL A 704 1.99 11.19 -6.72
N ILE A 705 1.78 10.64 -5.52
CA ILE A 705 2.34 9.37 -5.07
C ILE A 705 1.24 8.32 -5.13
N ALA A 706 1.21 7.52 -6.21
CA ALA A 706 0.10 6.61 -6.54
C ALA A 706 0.21 5.18 -6.01
N ASN A 707 1.31 4.83 -5.32
CA ASN A 707 1.48 3.50 -4.70
C ASN A 707 1.32 3.58 -3.18
N THR A 708 0.21 4.19 -2.74
CA THR A 708 -0.06 4.42 -1.32
C THR A 708 -0.93 3.30 -0.77
N SER A 709 -0.53 2.75 0.39
CA SER A 709 -1.31 1.70 1.06
C SER A 709 -2.54 2.29 1.77
N SER A 710 -3.71 1.70 1.56
CA SER A 710 -4.97 2.09 2.24
C SER A 710 -5.02 1.55 3.67
N TYR A 711 -5.60 2.31 4.60
CA TYR A 711 -5.79 1.97 6.02
C TYR A 711 -4.49 1.78 6.81
N TYR A 712 -3.35 2.21 6.26
CA TYR A 712 -2.09 2.30 6.95
C TYR A 712 -1.70 3.74 7.19
N ASP A 713 -0.92 3.94 8.24
CA ASP A 713 -0.24 5.20 8.45
C ASP A 713 0.89 5.37 7.43
N VAL A 714 0.78 6.38 6.58
CA VAL A 714 1.73 6.64 5.51
C VAL A 714 2.45 7.95 5.80
N SER A 715 3.75 7.85 6.00
CA SER A 715 4.62 9.01 6.19
C SER A 715 5.14 9.50 4.84
N THR A 716 4.66 10.66 4.40
CA THR A 716 5.13 11.33 3.19
C THR A 716 6.25 12.30 3.57
N ARG A 717 7.42 12.16 2.94
CA ARG A 717 8.62 12.92 3.34
C ARG A 717 9.31 13.54 2.14
N ILE A 718 9.79 14.76 2.28
CA ILE A 718 10.70 15.39 1.32
C ILE A 718 12.10 14.76 1.47
N ASP A 719 12.71 14.39 0.34
CA ASP A 719 14.10 13.90 0.32
C ASP A 719 15.07 15.08 0.44
N VAL A 720 15.36 15.47 1.69
CA VAL A 720 16.21 16.63 1.99
C VAL A 720 17.64 16.51 1.46
N GLN A 721 18.12 15.29 1.17
CA GLN A 721 19.46 15.07 0.63
C GLN A 721 19.54 15.42 -0.86
N LYS A 722 18.41 15.39 -1.57
CA LYS A 722 18.30 15.71 -3.00
C LYS A 722 17.62 17.05 -3.25
N LEU A 723 17.28 17.80 -2.20
CA LEU A 723 16.69 19.13 -2.34
C LEU A 723 17.65 20.07 -3.09
N PRO A 724 17.13 20.90 -4.02
CA PRO A 724 17.91 21.98 -4.59
C PRO A 724 18.48 22.91 -3.50
N LYS A 725 19.70 23.43 -3.73
CA LYS A 725 20.42 24.25 -2.73
C LYS A 725 19.68 25.53 -2.33
N ASN A 726 18.84 26.05 -3.22
CA ASN A 726 18.03 27.25 -3.04
C ASN A 726 16.62 26.96 -2.48
N ILE A 727 16.39 25.75 -1.96
CA ILE A 727 15.11 25.34 -1.39
C ILE A 727 15.30 24.82 0.04
N GLU A 728 14.46 25.26 0.95
CA GLU A 728 14.37 24.78 2.33
C GLU A 728 12.95 24.28 2.63
N ALA A 729 12.83 23.10 3.25
CA ALA A 729 11.55 22.54 3.67
C ALA A 729 11.38 22.76 5.17
N THR A 730 10.48 23.65 5.57
CA THR A 730 10.17 23.89 7.00
C THR A 730 9.34 22.76 7.60
N THR A 731 8.45 22.18 6.79
CA THR A 731 7.78 20.92 7.07
C THR A 731 8.34 19.90 6.09
N ASN A 732 9.01 18.86 6.58
CA ASN A 732 9.65 17.84 5.74
C ASN A 732 8.95 16.48 5.82
N VAL A 733 8.08 16.27 6.81
CA VAL A 733 7.34 15.02 7.03
C VAL A 733 5.90 15.35 7.36
N VAL A 734 4.96 14.68 6.68
CA VAL A 734 3.53 14.69 7.03
C VAL A 734 3.02 13.27 7.02
N GLN A 735 2.28 12.88 8.07
CA GLN A 735 1.72 11.53 8.24
C GLN A 735 0.21 11.54 8.01
N GLY A 736 -0.38 10.35 7.91
CA GLY A 736 -1.83 10.21 7.80
C GLY A 736 -2.24 8.87 7.21
N THR A 737 -3.43 8.43 7.59
CA THR A 737 -4.04 7.19 7.10
C THR A 737 -5.16 7.50 6.12
N LEU A 738 -5.15 6.87 4.95
CA LEU A 738 -6.15 7.09 3.90
C LEU A 738 -7.08 5.90 3.76
N THR A 739 -8.37 6.17 3.54
CA THR A 739 -9.33 5.14 3.10
C THR A 739 -9.00 4.63 1.69
N GLU A 740 -9.57 3.47 1.33
CA GLU A 740 -9.38 2.90 -0.01
C GLU A 740 -9.87 3.83 -1.13
N GLY A 741 -9.01 4.02 -2.13
CA GLY A 741 -9.29 4.85 -3.30
C GLY A 741 -9.24 6.35 -3.05
N ALA A 742 -8.90 6.80 -1.83
CA ALA A 742 -8.82 8.22 -1.51
C ALA A 742 -7.71 8.94 -2.28
N ILE A 743 -7.95 10.22 -2.57
CA ILE A 743 -6.92 11.15 -3.02
C ILE A 743 -6.56 12.00 -1.80
N GLY A 744 -5.54 11.58 -1.05
CA GLY A 744 -5.03 12.36 0.07
C GLY A 744 -4.37 13.63 -0.41
N TYR A 745 -4.50 14.73 0.32
CA TYR A 745 -3.78 15.97 0.05
C TYR A 745 -2.82 16.30 1.19
N ARG A 746 -1.55 16.52 0.88
CA ARG A 746 -0.51 16.82 1.88
C ARG A 746 0.25 18.07 1.43
N LYS A 747 0.12 19.12 2.22
CA LYS A 747 0.80 20.40 1.98
C LYS A 747 2.11 20.44 2.75
N PHE A 748 3.17 20.84 2.07
CA PHE A 748 4.51 21.03 2.61
C PHE A 748 4.88 22.49 2.44
N THR A 749 5.17 23.16 3.55
CA THR A 749 5.63 24.55 3.52
C THR A 749 7.10 24.57 3.08
N VAL A 750 7.29 24.85 1.80
CA VAL A 750 8.61 24.89 1.16
C VAL A 750 8.93 26.32 0.77
N VAL A 751 10.15 26.73 1.07
CA VAL A 751 10.63 28.08 0.86
C VAL A 751 11.75 28.09 -0.16
N SER A 752 11.59 28.90 -1.22
CA SER A 752 12.66 29.21 -2.16
C SER A 752 13.46 30.44 -1.72
N GLY A 753 14.78 30.38 -1.89
CA GLY A 753 15.70 31.50 -1.73
C GLY A 753 17.08 31.04 -1.30
N ALA A 754 18.03 31.97 -1.24
CA ALA A 754 19.36 31.68 -0.74
C ALA A 754 19.31 31.31 0.75
N LYS A 755 20.31 30.53 1.17
CA LYS A 755 20.56 30.22 2.58
C LYS A 755 21.88 30.85 2.95
N ILE A 756 21.91 31.68 3.98
CA ILE A 756 23.10 32.41 4.42
C ILE A 756 23.25 32.32 5.93
N LEU A 757 24.48 32.47 6.38
CA LEU A 757 24.83 32.70 7.78
C LEU A 757 25.21 34.17 7.90
N ALA A 758 24.45 34.94 8.66
CA ALA A 758 24.72 36.36 8.85
C ALA A 758 25.15 36.65 10.29
N SER A 759 26.16 37.49 10.48
CA SER A 759 26.39 38.21 11.72
C SER A 759 25.77 39.60 11.59
N ILE A 760 24.79 39.90 12.43
CA ILE A 760 24.09 41.18 12.45
C ILE A 760 24.72 42.05 13.52
N MET A 761 25.09 43.27 13.14
CA MET A 761 25.67 44.26 14.04
C MET A 761 24.88 45.57 13.99
N LEU A 762 24.56 46.13 15.15
CA LEU A 762 23.95 47.44 15.30
C LEU A 762 24.99 48.55 15.00
N GLU A 763 24.53 49.77 14.72
CA GLU A 763 25.42 50.92 14.47
C GLU A 763 26.39 51.22 15.64
N ASN A 764 26.02 50.85 16.86
CA ASN A 764 26.84 51.02 18.06
C ASN A 764 27.90 49.92 18.24
N GLY A 765 28.03 48.99 17.29
CA GLY A 765 28.98 47.88 17.35
C GLY A 765 28.55 46.70 18.24
N LYS A 766 27.37 46.73 18.86
CA LYS A 766 26.80 45.61 19.61
C LYS A 766 25.96 44.70 18.71
N SER A 767 25.75 43.46 19.13
CA SER A 767 24.84 42.53 18.47
C SER A 767 23.39 42.76 18.92
N PRO A 768 22.39 42.46 18.08
CA PRO A 768 20.99 42.42 18.52
C PRO A 768 20.79 41.39 19.66
N PRO A 769 19.79 41.60 20.53
CA PRO A 769 19.48 40.66 21.61
C PRO A 769 19.20 39.24 21.10
N PHE A 770 19.48 38.24 21.93
CA PHE A 770 19.16 36.84 21.64
C PHE A 770 17.67 36.66 21.35
N ALA A 771 17.32 35.76 20.43
CA ALA A 771 15.96 35.49 19.96
C ALA A 771 15.24 36.66 19.27
N SER A 772 15.96 37.72 18.88
CA SER A 772 15.42 38.75 17.98
C SER A 772 14.94 38.11 16.68
N ARG A 773 13.72 38.41 16.25
CA ARG A 773 13.12 37.82 15.04
C ARG A 773 13.53 38.60 13.81
N ILE A 774 13.93 37.90 12.75
CA ILE A 774 14.24 38.51 11.47
C ILE A 774 13.08 38.20 10.53
N LYS A 775 12.45 39.25 10.01
CA LYS A 775 11.35 39.13 9.06
C LYS A 775 11.76 39.61 7.68
N SER A 776 11.35 38.85 6.67
CA SER A 776 11.37 39.27 5.28
C SER A 776 10.49 40.51 5.06
N SER A 777 10.76 41.25 3.98
CA SER A 777 9.88 42.30 3.43
C SER A 777 8.42 41.87 3.27
N LYS A 778 8.15 40.56 3.13
CA LYS A 778 6.82 39.95 3.04
C LYS A 778 6.18 39.62 4.40
N GLY A 779 6.79 40.04 5.50
CA GLY A 779 6.29 39.82 6.88
C GLY A 779 6.50 38.42 7.45
N ARG A 780 7.20 37.53 6.72
CA ARG A 780 7.52 36.15 7.13
C ARG A 780 8.77 36.11 8.00
N ASP A 781 8.74 35.40 9.12
CA ASP A 781 9.93 35.08 9.91
C ASP A 781 10.90 34.20 9.09
N VAL A 782 12.13 34.67 8.87
CA VAL A 782 13.17 33.99 8.07
C VAL A 782 14.33 33.45 8.91
N ALA A 783 14.48 33.96 10.13
CA ALA A 783 15.47 33.53 11.11
C ALA A 783 15.18 34.13 12.49
N MET A 784 15.91 33.62 13.48
CA MET A 784 16.10 34.26 14.78
C MET A 784 17.59 34.50 15.02
N VAL A 785 17.91 35.58 15.73
CA VAL A 785 19.27 35.90 16.14
C VAL A 785 19.69 34.97 17.29
N SER A 786 20.82 34.29 17.15
CA SER A 786 21.47 33.49 18.18
C SER A 786 22.53 34.30 18.94
N ASP A 787 23.44 33.61 19.60
CA ASP A 787 24.61 34.20 20.25
C ASP A 787 25.43 35.09 19.30
N GLN A 788 25.95 36.18 19.87
CA GLN A 788 26.83 37.15 19.18
C GLN A 788 26.22 37.76 17.89
N GLY A 789 24.90 37.78 17.76
CA GLY A 789 24.25 38.38 16.59
C GLY A 789 24.23 37.48 15.36
N GLN A 790 24.59 36.20 15.49
CA GLN A 790 24.54 35.26 14.37
C GLN A 790 23.09 34.89 14.01
N ALA A 791 22.82 34.61 12.74
CA ALA A 791 21.52 34.18 12.27
C ALA A 791 21.66 33.28 11.04
N TYR A 792 21.01 32.12 11.06
CA TYR A 792 20.84 31.28 9.88
C TYR A 792 19.59 31.71 9.12
N ILE A 793 19.78 32.48 8.05
CA ILE A 793 18.70 33.09 7.27
C ILE A 793 18.41 32.24 6.05
N THR A 794 17.15 31.82 5.91
CA THR A 794 16.72 30.95 4.81
C THR A 794 15.64 31.60 3.95
N GLY A 795 15.67 31.29 2.66
CA GLY A 795 14.56 31.65 1.78
C GLY A 795 14.50 33.10 1.39
N VAL A 796 15.66 33.76 1.30
CA VAL A 796 15.79 35.19 1.02
C VAL A 796 16.27 35.46 -0.40
N SER A 797 15.95 36.64 -0.91
CA SER A 797 16.31 37.08 -2.26
C SER A 797 17.47 38.08 -2.23
N GLU A 798 18.17 38.21 -3.35
CA GLU A 798 19.20 39.24 -3.53
C GLU A 798 18.58 40.64 -3.39
N ASN A 799 19.31 41.57 -2.75
CA ASN A 799 18.83 42.92 -2.43
C ASN A 799 17.58 42.98 -1.52
N GLU A 800 17.18 41.87 -0.89
CA GLU A 800 16.03 41.89 0.03
C GLU A 800 16.37 42.66 1.31
N ILE A 801 15.41 43.49 1.75
CA ILE A 801 15.49 44.17 3.05
C ILE A 801 14.77 43.32 4.09
N LEU A 802 15.48 42.97 5.15
CA LEU A 802 14.94 42.23 6.29
C LEU A 802 14.81 43.18 7.48
N SER A 803 13.73 43.05 8.24
CA SER A 803 13.48 43.82 9.45
C SER A 803 13.75 42.96 10.69
N VAL A 804 14.51 43.49 11.65
CA VAL A 804 14.83 42.82 12.91
C VAL A 804 13.91 43.37 14.01
N PHE A 805 13.23 42.45 14.71
CA PHE A 805 12.21 42.74 15.71
C PHE A 805 12.63 42.21 17.10
N TRP A 806 12.63 43.09 18.09
CA TRP A 806 12.62 42.76 19.52
C TRP A 806 11.75 43.78 20.28
N GLU A 807 11.35 43.49 21.52
CA GLU A 807 10.36 44.29 22.29
C GLU A 807 9.01 44.49 21.56
N GLY A 808 8.63 43.56 20.68
CA GLY A 808 7.37 43.63 19.95
C GLY A 808 7.29 44.66 18.81
N LYS A 809 8.37 45.38 18.49
CA LYS A 809 8.45 46.37 17.38
C LYS A 809 9.64 46.12 16.46
N ALA A 810 9.61 46.67 15.25
CA ALA A 810 10.74 46.66 14.33
C ALA A 810 11.76 47.70 14.83
N GLN A 811 13.02 47.30 14.98
CA GLN A 811 14.04 48.14 15.61
C GLN A 811 15.13 48.57 14.62
N CYS A 812 15.45 47.70 13.66
CA CYS A 812 16.39 48.02 12.58
C CYS A 812 16.14 47.16 11.34
N GLN A 813 16.78 47.52 10.23
CA GLN A 813 16.73 46.83 8.95
C GLN A 813 18.13 46.43 8.47
N VAL A 814 18.22 45.27 7.83
CA VAL A 814 19.42 44.78 7.14
C VAL A 814 19.12 44.57 5.66
N THR A 815 20.04 44.97 4.79
CA THR A 815 19.90 44.77 3.34
C THR A 815 20.85 43.68 2.88
N LEU A 816 20.31 42.68 2.17
CA LEU A 816 21.13 41.63 1.58
C LEU A 816 21.89 42.13 0.34
N PRO A 817 23.10 41.60 0.07
CA PRO A 817 23.87 41.98 -1.10
C PRO A 817 23.19 41.57 -2.41
N ALA A 818 23.68 42.14 -3.52
CA ALA A 818 23.18 41.91 -4.87
C ALA A 818 23.50 40.52 -5.43
N THR A 819 24.39 39.78 -4.78
CA THR A 819 24.75 38.40 -5.13
C THR A 819 24.81 37.57 -3.86
N LEU A 820 24.09 36.45 -3.82
CA LEU A 820 24.07 35.54 -2.67
C LEU A 820 24.55 34.15 -3.09
N SER A 821 25.59 33.64 -2.46
CA SER A 821 26.03 32.24 -2.61
C SER A 821 25.54 31.36 -1.45
N TYR A 822 25.51 30.05 -1.69
CA TYR A 822 24.98 29.08 -0.74
C TYR A 822 25.85 28.99 0.52
N LEU A 823 25.25 29.26 1.68
CA LEU A 823 25.89 29.33 3.00
C LEU A 823 26.98 30.41 3.11
N ASP A 824 26.80 31.54 2.42
CA ASP A 824 27.67 32.70 2.62
C ASP A 824 27.68 33.16 4.08
N GLN A 825 28.86 33.51 4.58
CA GLN A 825 29.04 34.19 5.86
C GLN A 825 29.07 35.69 5.63
N LEU A 826 27.98 36.37 5.93
CA LEU A 826 27.81 37.80 5.68
C LEU A 826 27.84 38.59 6.99
N LEU A 827 28.49 39.75 6.96
CA LEU A 827 28.35 40.75 8.02
C LEU A 827 27.29 41.77 7.57
N LEU A 828 26.15 41.82 8.26
CA LEU A 828 25.03 42.67 7.91
C LEU A 828 24.87 43.81 8.93
N PRO A 829 25.15 45.07 8.56
CA PRO A 829 24.90 46.20 9.44
C PRO A 829 23.39 46.46 9.55
N CYS A 830 22.89 46.52 10.78
CA CYS A 830 21.50 46.86 11.11
C CYS A 830 21.37 48.37 11.25
N LYS A 831 20.56 48.98 10.39
CA LYS A 831 20.30 50.42 10.32
C LYS A 831 18.91 50.79 10.78
#